data_AF-A0A2E9TFT8-F1
#
_entry.id   AF-A0A2E9TFT8-F1
#
_cell.length_a   1.000
_cell.length_b   1.000
_cell.length_c   1.000
_cell.angle_alpha   90.00
_cell.angle_beta   90.00
_cell.angle_gamma   90.00
#
_symmetry.space_group_name_H-M   'P 1'
#
loop_
_entity.id
_entity.type
_entity.pdbx_description
1 polymer ?
#
loop_
_entity_poly.entity_id
_entity_poly.type
_entity_poly.pdbx_seq_one_letter_code
_entity_poly.pdbx_strand_id
1 'polypeptide(L)'
;MIFTSLRLIARRSVAHFRLLIAVITGVVIAVAIMAATFIYFDSLRNLALRHAMDRQTAASLDVVMQTSAPTGQRSSHDAILAKVDSILSVRLGEIVQEQHLAIRSATFDFEPISDVPPAGDGVKRRVAFVLLPGLENEIDVVGGGLHPITERQVAPVPGEVFRPEIIIPASVADAFEYSIGDTFVADPFWNHDNPAPEPVVAGIFERRNPDSAFWRIYDDLFAFESPDFSFAVSMLSESTFVDILAEYAPNMTVSYGWTLDVDPDRIDAVSAQGIVDALSTLNATMRVDSNTYRQITGLGTTLDDFETRLFFNHLPMTIVMMLVVLVVLYYAVTLASLLVDAQREEISLLRTRGASGGQIVTVFVIEAAVLSLVAVAIGPPIAALAIKYAGVMPWFSDLNGGAALPVKVSWAAYRLAAIGGFFSFVALFYPAFRASRVGLLTHRSRTGRSTGPPAFQRYYLDVVALGVVVVLLGQLQSRGSVAAENLAGENRVDQVTLAIPALFLVAAGVVMLRVFPLMMGLLAKLFSGRVFYRLVSPMMILGLWTMARNPAHYSRLSLLFILTAGLGVFAANFGATLDRNGRDQALYATGADVRVLDLATRPRQQGADIVTNIERLHEVETVSRVLQRDGSVDRAFGSDSYRMIAVDPDNFAEVAWSRSGLNPDALGSQLESIRVDEMPGIPLPPDTQFLSMRIRPSQPTPGISVIAAFRDVNGRYSAGPIGNLQPSPASGLSFKCPEPDAPDVPPESGESDGSQIAPDWCTIGGSVGRVSFNVDETQSGSLNLLAFWFSALNTFVSGSGPLPPGSLQIDEISAVSSDGTVTAIESFDDREALDRWSGVPLLPASDEQDRPIPGAVSISWGEFEGAAGFMLFAGLETPPVPVLASSEFMERSGRSIGDVMRASLENEDLILEIVDVIDFIPTIDPNEDPFVVADVDAVLATANRFGVFGNSIQYNELWISSADDDTARAAERVAMQIDLLPFSYLRIVDRDSALGEVASDPLVRAGWLVLLALAYATVLLVSAVGFLVHSQVSFDARKSEFALLRTIGLSMRQLLSLVVLEQALVLGVAIGIGIFMGTRLGETMLPFLSNSGEGVRVVPPILVAMDWSSFGITFALLGGVILVVMAAILINVYRVSIQTVLRIGER
;
A
#
# COMPACT_ATOMS: atom_id res chain seq x y z
N MET A 1 53.94 -35.13 18.99
CA MET A 1 53.64 -34.76 17.59
C MET A 1 52.92 -33.42 17.49
N ILE A 2 51.77 -33.22 18.14
CA ILE A 2 50.98 -31.97 18.04
C ILE A 2 51.79 -30.71 18.43
N PHE A 3 52.52 -30.74 19.54
CA PHE A 3 53.37 -29.61 19.97
C PHE A 3 54.52 -29.28 19.00
N THR A 4 55.14 -30.28 18.38
CA THR A 4 56.20 -30.06 17.38
C THR A 4 55.64 -29.53 16.07
N SER A 5 54.44 -29.98 15.67
CA SER A 5 53.69 -29.46 14.54
C SER A 5 53.29 -27.98 14.75
N LEU A 6 52.78 -27.62 15.92
CA LEU A 6 52.44 -26.24 16.29
C LEU A 6 53.65 -25.30 16.26
N ARG A 7 54.81 -25.77 16.75
CA ARG A 7 56.06 -24.98 16.74
C ARG A 7 56.61 -24.74 15.33
N LEU A 8 56.44 -25.72 14.44
CA LEU A 8 56.76 -25.59 13.02
C LEU A 8 55.83 -24.57 12.35
N ILE A 9 54.51 -24.69 12.58
CA ILE A 9 53.50 -23.76 12.07
C ILE A 9 53.82 -22.33 12.52
N ALA A 10 54.07 -22.11 13.80
CA ALA A 10 54.38 -20.77 14.32
C ALA A 10 55.62 -20.14 13.67
N ARG A 11 56.71 -20.89 13.50
CA ARG A 11 57.92 -20.38 12.82
C ARG A 11 57.67 -20.09 11.34
N ARG A 12 56.87 -20.92 10.69
CA ARG A 12 56.49 -20.79 9.28
C ARG A 12 55.60 -19.57 9.04
N SER A 13 54.60 -19.35 9.90
CA SER A 13 53.71 -18.20 9.84
C SER A 13 54.48 -16.88 10.03
N VAL A 14 55.51 -16.85 10.88
CA VAL A 14 56.39 -15.69 11.05
C VAL A 14 57.25 -15.41 9.81
N ALA A 15 57.71 -16.44 9.10
CA ALA A 15 58.52 -16.27 7.89
C ALA A 15 57.74 -15.64 6.73
N HIS A 16 56.45 -15.98 6.60
CA HIS A 16 55.56 -15.46 5.54
C HIS A 16 54.47 -14.52 6.07
N PHE A 17 54.76 -13.77 7.14
CA PHE A 17 53.74 -13.03 7.90
C PHE A 17 52.92 -12.06 7.04
N ARG A 18 53.52 -11.43 6.01
CA ARG A 18 52.83 -10.46 5.14
C ARG A 18 51.70 -11.09 4.34
N LEU A 19 51.93 -12.26 3.75
CA LEU A 19 50.94 -13.00 2.98
C LEU A 19 49.89 -13.63 3.91
N LEU A 20 50.34 -14.12 5.07
CA LEU A 20 49.46 -14.71 6.08
C LEU A 20 48.49 -13.67 6.64
N ILE A 21 48.95 -12.45 6.96
CA ILE A 21 48.07 -11.35 7.40
C ILE A 21 46.99 -11.07 6.35
N ALA A 22 47.35 -10.97 5.08
CA ALA A 22 46.36 -10.71 4.03
C ALA A 22 45.30 -11.81 3.93
N VAL A 23 45.71 -13.08 4.07
CA VAL A 23 44.78 -14.22 4.11
C VAL A 23 43.88 -14.16 5.36
N ILE A 24 44.45 -13.86 6.53
CA ILE A 24 43.70 -13.72 7.78
C ILE A 24 42.67 -12.59 7.67
N THR A 25 43.10 -11.41 7.22
CA THR A 25 42.22 -10.26 7.00
C THR A 25 41.08 -10.65 6.06
N GLY A 26 41.39 -11.35 4.97
CA GLY A 26 40.39 -11.87 4.04
C GLY A 26 39.34 -12.78 4.67
N VAL A 27 39.79 -13.76 5.46
CA VAL A 27 38.93 -14.72 6.14
C VAL A 27 38.10 -14.04 7.23
N VAL A 28 38.69 -13.13 8.01
CA VAL A 28 37.98 -12.35 9.03
C VAL A 28 36.92 -11.48 8.38
N ILE A 29 37.23 -10.80 7.27
CA ILE A 29 36.25 -10.02 6.51
C ILE A 29 35.11 -10.94 6.05
N ALA A 30 35.40 -12.08 5.44
CA ALA A 30 34.40 -13.06 4.99
C ALA A 30 33.41 -13.46 6.10
N VAL A 31 33.95 -13.83 7.26
CA VAL A 31 33.16 -14.29 8.40
C VAL A 31 32.41 -13.12 9.04
N ALA A 32 33.03 -11.95 9.15
CA ALA A 32 32.39 -10.74 9.65
C ALA A 32 31.21 -10.35 8.77
N ILE A 33 31.31 -10.43 7.45
CA ILE A 33 30.20 -10.08 6.54
C ILE A 33 29.04 -11.06 6.66
N MET A 34 29.34 -12.36 6.74
CA MET A 34 28.31 -13.39 6.98
C MET A 34 27.52 -13.10 8.25
N ALA A 35 28.19 -12.64 9.30
CA ALA A 35 27.51 -12.19 10.52
C ALA A 35 26.82 -10.83 10.34
N ALA A 36 27.46 -9.89 9.62
CA ALA A 36 27.00 -8.52 9.42
C ALA A 36 25.66 -8.50 8.72
N THR A 37 25.46 -9.30 7.67
CA THR A 37 24.17 -9.35 6.98
C THR A 37 23.02 -9.68 7.93
N PHE A 38 23.21 -10.69 8.78
CA PHE A 38 22.17 -11.07 9.74
C PHE A 38 21.95 -10.01 10.82
N ILE A 39 23.04 -9.48 11.38
CA ILE A 39 22.96 -8.43 12.41
C ILE A 39 22.28 -7.18 11.85
N TYR A 40 22.62 -6.80 10.62
CA TYR A 40 22.05 -5.64 9.93
C TYR A 40 20.56 -5.86 9.68
N PHE A 41 20.18 -7.03 9.16
CA PHE A 41 18.78 -7.37 8.92
C PHE A 41 17.96 -7.36 10.21
N ASP A 42 18.48 -7.92 11.30
CA ASP A 42 17.78 -7.95 12.60
C ASP A 42 17.62 -6.55 13.19
N SER A 43 18.64 -5.70 13.09
CA SER A 43 18.54 -4.29 13.49
C SER A 43 17.56 -3.50 12.62
N LEU A 44 17.60 -3.70 11.31
CA LEU A 44 16.71 -3.03 10.35
C LEU A 44 15.25 -3.44 10.56
N ARG A 45 15.00 -4.72 10.78
CA ARG A 45 13.67 -5.27 11.01
C ARG A 45 13.02 -4.63 12.26
N ASN A 46 13.75 -4.51 13.35
CA ASN A 46 13.24 -3.84 14.56
C ASN A 46 13.07 -2.33 14.37
N LEU A 47 13.95 -1.68 13.60
CA LEU A 47 13.80 -0.26 13.25
C LEU A 47 12.55 -0.02 12.40
N ALA A 48 12.31 -0.88 11.40
CA ALA A 48 11.15 -0.82 10.53
C ALA A 48 9.84 -1.08 11.30
N LEU A 49 9.83 -2.03 12.24
CA LEU A 49 8.67 -2.26 13.11
C LEU A 49 8.37 -1.00 13.94
N ARG A 50 9.38 -0.45 14.63
CA ARG A 50 9.21 0.78 15.44
C ARG A 50 8.67 1.91 14.59
N HIS A 51 9.23 2.12 13.40
CA HIS A 51 8.77 3.15 12.48
C HIS A 51 7.33 2.92 12.00
N ALA A 52 6.92 1.67 11.76
CA ALA A 52 5.54 1.34 11.41
C ALA A 52 4.57 1.62 12.57
N MET A 53 5.00 1.38 13.82
CA MET A 53 4.20 1.65 15.01
C MET A 53 4.14 3.14 15.37
N ASP A 54 5.25 3.88 15.28
CA ASP A 54 5.35 5.32 15.60
C ASP A 54 4.50 6.20 14.66
N ARG A 55 4.16 5.70 13.48
CA ARG A 55 3.24 6.37 12.54
C ARG A 55 1.77 6.29 12.97
N GLN A 56 1.43 5.28 13.76
CA GLN A 56 0.08 5.07 14.23
C GLN A 56 -0.16 5.88 15.51
N THR A 57 -1.38 6.36 15.72
CA THR A 57 -1.74 6.95 17.01
C THR A 57 -1.79 5.83 18.06
N ALA A 58 -1.41 6.12 19.31
CA ALA A 58 -1.46 5.13 20.39
C ALA A 58 -2.85 4.45 20.46
N ALA A 59 -3.92 5.23 20.32
CA ALA A 59 -5.29 4.72 20.32
C ALA A 59 -5.63 3.74 19.18
N SER A 60 -4.97 3.85 18.02
CA SER A 60 -5.18 2.92 16.92
C SER A 60 -4.44 1.59 17.10
N LEU A 61 -3.34 1.58 17.86
CA LEU A 61 -2.59 0.36 18.19
C LEU A 61 -3.26 -0.46 19.29
N ASP A 62 -4.12 0.17 20.07
CA ASP A 62 -4.87 -0.50 21.11
C ASP A 62 -5.83 -1.55 20.54
N VAL A 63 -6.14 -2.54 21.36
CA VAL A 63 -7.07 -3.60 20.99
C VAL A 63 -8.38 -3.34 21.71
N VAL A 64 -9.39 -2.95 20.93
CA VAL A 64 -10.73 -2.69 21.42
C VAL A 64 -11.64 -3.85 21.04
N MET A 65 -12.30 -4.42 22.04
CA MET A 65 -13.16 -5.60 21.87
C MET A 65 -14.53 -5.31 22.44
N GLN A 66 -15.57 -5.72 21.72
CA GLN A 66 -16.95 -5.62 22.17
C GLN A 66 -17.67 -6.93 21.89
N THR A 67 -18.49 -7.40 22.83
CA THR A 67 -19.42 -8.51 22.61
C THR A 67 -20.69 -8.29 23.40
N SER A 68 -21.78 -8.91 22.99
CA SER A 68 -23.01 -8.93 23.78
C SER A 68 -23.39 -10.35 24.17
N ALA A 69 -23.91 -10.49 25.39
CA ALA A 69 -24.48 -11.71 25.91
C ALA A 69 -26.00 -11.53 26.05
N PRO A 70 -26.80 -12.57 25.76
CA PRO A 70 -28.26 -12.49 25.87
C PRO A 70 -28.74 -12.38 27.33
N THR A 71 -27.89 -12.69 28.31
CA THR A 71 -28.18 -12.60 29.74
C THR A 71 -26.95 -12.13 30.51
N GLY A 72 -27.18 -11.32 31.55
CA GLY A 72 -26.16 -10.80 32.46
C GLY A 72 -25.87 -11.67 33.68
N GLN A 73 -26.46 -12.86 33.79
CA GLN A 73 -26.30 -13.74 34.96
C GLN A 73 -24.83 -14.08 35.25
N ARG A 74 -24.51 -14.30 36.53
CA ARG A 74 -23.13 -14.58 37.01
C ARG A 74 -22.42 -15.69 36.22
N SER A 75 -23.10 -16.78 35.90
CA SER A 75 -22.53 -17.91 35.13
C SER A 75 -22.10 -17.52 33.72
N SER A 76 -22.89 -16.68 33.04
CA SER A 76 -22.59 -16.14 31.69
C SER A 76 -21.48 -15.10 31.77
N HIS A 77 -21.57 -14.20 32.75
CA HIS A 77 -20.56 -13.17 33.01
C HIS A 77 -19.18 -13.77 33.28
N ASP A 78 -19.08 -14.74 34.19
CA ASP A 78 -17.81 -15.39 34.53
C ASP A 78 -17.26 -16.22 33.37
N ALA A 79 -18.11 -16.87 32.57
CA ALA A 79 -17.68 -17.63 31.41
C ALA A 79 -17.02 -16.74 30.35
N ILE A 80 -17.59 -15.56 30.08
CA ILE A 80 -17.05 -14.59 29.13
C ILE A 80 -15.71 -14.04 29.62
N LEU A 81 -15.65 -13.60 30.89
CA LEU A 81 -14.42 -13.06 31.47
C LEU A 81 -13.28 -14.11 31.50
N ALA A 82 -13.57 -15.33 31.97
CA ALA A 82 -12.57 -16.39 32.03
C ALA A 82 -12.04 -16.75 30.63
N LYS A 83 -12.89 -16.69 29.60
CA LYS A 83 -12.49 -16.98 28.23
C LYS A 83 -11.57 -15.91 27.68
N VAL A 84 -11.90 -14.62 27.85
CA VAL A 84 -11.02 -13.50 27.46
C VAL A 84 -9.69 -13.57 28.21
N ASP A 85 -9.71 -13.73 29.53
CA ASP A 85 -8.50 -13.81 30.36
C ASP A 85 -7.58 -14.99 30.00
N SER A 86 -8.16 -16.15 29.66
CA SER A 86 -7.38 -17.32 29.23
C SER A 86 -6.63 -17.12 27.91
N ILE A 87 -7.14 -16.26 27.02
CA ILE A 87 -6.49 -15.97 25.73
C ILE A 87 -5.46 -14.84 25.90
N LEU A 88 -5.80 -13.82 26.70
CA LEU A 88 -4.89 -12.69 26.97
C LEU A 88 -3.61 -13.14 27.68
N SER A 89 -3.73 -14.00 28.70
CA SER A 89 -2.60 -14.46 29.52
C SER A 89 -1.54 -15.30 28.77
N VAL A 90 -1.85 -15.84 27.59
CA VAL A 90 -0.95 -16.76 26.86
C VAL A 90 0.03 -16.05 25.92
N ARG A 91 -0.37 -14.94 25.28
CA ARG A 91 0.48 -14.21 24.32
C ARG A 91 0.38 -12.69 24.35
N LEU A 92 -0.76 -12.14 24.77
CA LEU A 92 -0.98 -10.69 24.73
C LEU A 92 -0.59 -10.02 26.07
N GLY A 93 -0.54 -10.76 27.17
CA GLY A 93 -0.22 -10.22 28.49
C GLY A 93 1.18 -9.62 28.65
N GLU A 94 2.14 -9.97 27.78
CA GLU A 94 3.48 -9.34 27.79
C GLU A 94 3.48 -7.94 27.15
N ILE A 95 2.56 -7.67 26.21
CA ILE A 95 2.49 -6.42 25.44
C ILE A 95 1.45 -5.43 25.97
N VAL A 96 0.47 -5.90 26.75
CA VAL A 96 -0.56 -5.05 27.34
C VAL A 96 -0.02 -4.34 28.59
N GLN A 97 -0.11 -3.02 28.63
CA GLN A 97 0.26 -2.20 29.79
C GLN A 97 -0.88 -2.13 30.80
N GLU A 98 -2.07 -1.73 30.34
CA GLU A 98 -3.29 -1.62 31.13
C GLU A 98 -4.50 -2.23 30.39
N GLN A 99 -5.46 -2.73 31.16
CA GLN A 99 -6.70 -3.29 30.64
C GLN A 99 -7.87 -2.61 31.35
N HIS A 100 -8.79 -2.05 30.57
CA HIS A 100 -10.05 -1.52 31.09
C HIS A 100 -11.22 -2.39 30.60
N LEU A 101 -12.20 -2.58 31.48
CA LEU A 101 -13.42 -3.33 31.24
C LEU A 101 -14.60 -2.37 31.46
N ALA A 102 -15.58 -2.41 30.57
CA ALA A 102 -16.84 -1.72 30.76
C ALA A 102 -17.97 -2.65 30.38
N ILE A 103 -19.04 -2.61 31.18
CA ILE A 103 -20.21 -3.48 30.99
C ILE A 103 -21.44 -2.60 30.98
N ARG A 104 -22.34 -2.84 30.03
CA ARG A 104 -23.53 -2.02 29.80
C ARG A 104 -24.77 -2.90 29.66
N SER A 105 -25.86 -2.48 30.29
CA SER A 105 -27.17 -3.12 30.10
C SER A 105 -27.80 -2.75 28.76
N ALA A 106 -28.86 -3.46 28.37
CA ALA A 106 -29.83 -2.93 27.42
C ALA A 106 -30.44 -1.61 27.94
N THR A 107 -30.96 -0.79 27.03
CA THR A 107 -31.65 0.46 27.39
C THR A 107 -33.06 0.17 27.90
N PHE A 108 -33.48 0.89 28.92
CA PHE A 108 -34.84 0.89 29.46
C PHE A 108 -35.55 2.16 29.00
N ASP A 109 -36.85 2.09 28.81
CA ASP A 109 -37.67 3.27 28.60
C ASP A 109 -37.77 4.05 29.93
N PHE A 110 -37.67 5.36 29.82
CA PHE A 110 -37.63 6.24 30.97
C PHE A 110 -39.04 6.78 31.27
N GLU A 111 -39.49 6.60 32.51
CA GLU A 111 -40.74 7.18 32.99
C GLU A 111 -40.50 7.99 34.29
N PRO A 112 -40.74 9.32 34.29
CA PRO A 112 -40.59 10.13 35.49
C PRO A 112 -41.71 9.81 36.50
N ILE A 113 -41.40 9.75 37.80
CA ILE A 113 -42.36 9.48 38.90
C ILE A 113 -43.15 10.76 39.28
N SER A 114 -43.39 11.65 38.32
CA SER A 114 -44.10 12.92 38.52
C SER A 114 -45.46 12.90 37.83
N ASP A 115 -46.50 13.41 38.51
CA ASP A 115 -47.86 13.56 37.97
C ASP A 115 -47.97 14.63 36.86
N VAL A 116 -46.87 15.29 36.51
CA VAL A 116 -46.79 16.33 35.47
C VAL A 116 -46.05 15.77 34.25
N PRO A 117 -46.70 15.66 33.08
CA PRO A 117 -46.02 15.23 31.85
C PRO A 117 -44.88 16.20 31.54
N PRO A 118 -43.68 15.72 31.18
CA PRO A 118 -42.61 16.61 30.73
C PRO A 118 -43.09 17.43 29.53
N ALA A 119 -42.74 18.72 29.48
CA ALA A 119 -43.01 19.55 28.32
C ALA A 119 -42.30 18.93 27.10
N GLY A 120 -43.08 18.46 26.12
CA GLY A 120 -42.54 17.69 25.00
C GLY A 120 -41.61 18.53 24.12
N ASP A 121 -40.31 18.28 24.23
CA ASP A 121 -39.26 18.72 23.32
C ASP A 121 -39.16 17.81 22.07
N GLY A 122 -39.91 16.70 22.05
CA GLY A 122 -39.93 15.71 20.97
C GLY A 122 -38.84 14.63 21.09
N VAL A 123 -37.95 14.71 22.10
CA VAL A 123 -36.84 13.77 22.32
C VAL A 123 -37.27 12.68 23.30
N LYS A 124 -37.11 11.41 22.94
CA LYS A 124 -37.47 10.28 23.81
C LYS A 124 -36.38 10.03 24.85
N ARG A 125 -36.74 9.85 26.11
CA ARG A 125 -35.78 9.60 27.19
C ARG A 125 -35.59 8.09 27.40
N ARG A 126 -34.35 7.67 27.70
CA ARG A 126 -34.01 6.28 28.00
C ARG A 126 -33.02 6.19 29.15
N VAL A 127 -32.97 5.04 29.82
CA VAL A 127 -32.03 4.75 30.91
C VAL A 127 -31.09 3.65 30.47
N ALA A 128 -29.82 3.72 30.84
CA ALA A 128 -28.89 2.61 30.71
C ALA A 128 -28.06 2.47 31.97
N PHE A 129 -27.86 1.22 32.40
CA PHE A 129 -27.00 0.89 33.52
C PHE A 129 -25.61 0.52 33.03
N VAL A 130 -24.59 1.10 33.65
CA VAL A 130 -23.19 0.91 33.28
C VAL A 130 -22.38 0.50 34.51
N LEU A 131 -21.51 -0.48 34.31
CA LEU A 131 -20.53 -0.93 35.27
C LEU A 131 -19.13 -0.63 34.72
N LEU A 132 -18.39 0.17 35.47
CA LEU A 132 -17.00 0.53 35.21
C LEU A 132 -16.16 0.16 36.45
N PRO A 133 -15.49 -1.00 36.46
CA PRO A 133 -14.61 -1.39 37.57
C PRO A 133 -13.49 -0.35 37.77
N GLY A 134 -13.28 0.12 39.01
CA GLY A 134 -12.26 1.11 39.34
C GLY A 134 -12.69 2.57 39.18
N LEU A 135 -13.96 2.83 38.83
CA LEU A 135 -14.55 4.15 38.67
C LEU A 135 -14.30 5.09 39.86
N GLU A 136 -14.27 4.56 41.08
CA GLU A 136 -14.05 5.31 42.32
C GLU A 136 -12.71 6.08 42.35
N ASN A 137 -11.74 5.67 41.52
CA ASN A 137 -10.43 6.31 41.42
C ASN A 137 -10.38 7.43 40.37
N GLU A 138 -11.38 7.53 39.48
CA GLU A 138 -11.38 8.39 38.28
C GLU A 138 -12.42 9.51 38.33
N ILE A 139 -13.19 9.60 39.43
CA ILE A 139 -14.27 10.58 39.64
C ILE A 139 -14.06 11.44 40.87
N ASP A 140 -14.62 12.64 40.83
CA ASP A 140 -14.80 13.51 41.99
C ASP A 140 -16.30 13.68 42.26
N VAL A 141 -16.75 13.30 43.45
CA VAL A 141 -18.18 13.34 43.82
C VAL A 141 -18.56 14.76 44.22
N VAL A 142 -19.47 15.36 43.45
CA VAL A 142 -19.97 16.72 43.65
C VAL A 142 -21.12 16.74 44.67
N GLY A 143 -21.88 15.65 44.75
CA GLY A 143 -22.92 15.49 45.76
C GLY A 143 -23.29 14.02 46.01
N GLY A 144 -23.73 13.71 47.24
CA GLY A 144 -24.11 12.35 47.64
C GLY A 144 -22.92 11.52 48.14
N GLY A 145 -22.91 10.21 47.87
CA GLY A 145 -21.87 9.29 48.35
C GLY A 145 -21.44 8.23 47.31
N LEU A 146 -20.31 7.56 47.57
CA LEU A 146 -19.75 6.50 46.71
C LEU A 146 -20.36 5.11 46.96
N HIS A 147 -21.16 4.95 48.02
CA HIS A 147 -21.80 3.67 48.39
C HIS A 147 -22.52 2.94 47.24
N PRO A 148 -23.15 3.60 46.25
CA PRO A 148 -23.76 2.94 45.09
C PRO A 148 -22.80 2.09 44.23
N ILE A 149 -21.52 2.46 44.23
CA ILE A 149 -20.47 1.80 43.43
C ILE A 149 -19.46 1.03 44.27
N THR A 150 -19.37 1.27 45.59
CA THR A 150 -18.44 0.58 46.49
C THR A 150 -19.07 -0.49 47.37
N GLU A 151 -20.37 -0.42 47.67
CA GLU A 151 -21.05 -1.35 48.57
C GLU A 151 -22.03 -2.26 47.80
N ARG A 152 -22.28 -3.45 48.39
CA ARG A 152 -23.29 -4.38 47.87
C ARG A 152 -24.66 -3.98 48.39
N GLN A 153 -25.59 -3.77 47.46
CA GLN A 153 -26.95 -3.40 47.79
C GLN A 153 -27.80 -4.60 48.21
N VAL A 154 -28.94 -4.32 48.85
CA VAL A 154 -29.87 -5.35 49.30
C VAL A 154 -30.68 -5.83 48.11
N ALA A 155 -30.67 -7.15 47.87
CA ALA A 155 -31.49 -7.75 46.83
C ALA A 155 -33.00 -7.60 47.18
N PRO A 156 -33.86 -7.29 46.20
CA PRO A 156 -35.30 -7.15 46.43
C PRO A 156 -35.91 -8.53 46.76
N VAL A 157 -36.96 -8.53 47.56
CA VAL A 157 -37.78 -9.74 47.75
C VAL A 157 -38.55 -10.00 46.44
N PRO A 158 -38.71 -11.26 45.98
CA PRO A 158 -39.48 -11.55 44.77
C PRO A 158 -40.87 -10.90 44.79
N GLY A 159 -41.17 -10.09 43.76
CA GLY A 159 -42.42 -9.34 43.64
C GLY A 159 -42.41 -7.93 44.24
N GLU A 160 -41.34 -7.52 44.93
CA GLU A 160 -41.12 -6.11 45.31
C GLU A 160 -40.41 -5.33 44.19
N VAL A 161 -40.63 -4.01 44.17
CA VAL A 161 -39.97 -3.09 43.26
C VAL A 161 -38.50 -2.96 43.66
N PHE A 162 -37.59 -3.23 42.72
CA PHE A 162 -36.17 -3.04 42.96
C PHE A 162 -35.80 -1.56 42.89
N ARG A 163 -35.22 -1.03 43.98
CA ARG A 163 -34.79 0.37 44.08
C ARG A 163 -33.27 0.48 44.19
N PRO A 164 -32.52 0.33 43.08
CA PRO A 164 -31.07 0.42 43.13
C PRO A 164 -30.64 1.86 43.41
N GLU A 165 -29.73 2.04 44.36
CA GLU A 165 -29.00 3.31 44.49
C GLU A 165 -28.01 3.43 43.32
N ILE A 166 -28.00 4.56 42.64
CA ILE A 166 -27.14 4.81 41.47
C ILE A 166 -26.34 6.10 41.63
N ILE A 167 -25.22 6.17 40.92
CA ILE A 167 -24.46 7.40 40.75
C ILE A 167 -24.53 7.86 39.28
N ILE A 168 -24.75 9.15 39.04
CA ILE A 168 -24.89 9.72 37.68
C ILE A 168 -23.86 10.82 37.42
N PRO A 169 -23.42 11.02 36.17
CA PRO A 169 -22.60 12.18 35.81
C PRO A 169 -23.35 13.50 36.05
N ALA A 170 -22.63 14.56 36.43
CA ALA A 170 -23.21 15.90 36.60
C ALA A 170 -23.91 16.42 35.33
N SER A 171 -23.36 16.12 34.15
CA SER A 171 -23.99 16.47 32.86
C SER A 171 -25.34 15.78 32.65
N VAL A 172 -25.52 14.56 33.16
CA VAL A 172 -26.80 13.83 33.11
C VAL A 172 -27.76 14.38 34.16
N ALA A 173 -27.28 14.69 35.37
CA ALA A 173 -28.08 15.32 36.41
C ALA A 173 -28.67 16.65 35.94
N ASP A 174 -27.87 17.49 35.28
CA ASP A 174 -28.32 18.78 34.74
C ASP A 174 -29.29 18.60 33.56
N ALA A 175 -28.99 17.70 32.61
CA ALA A 175 -29.82 17.47 31.43
C ALA A 175 -31.21 16.89 31.77
N PHE A 176 -31.31 16.12 32.84
CA PHE A 176 -32.55 15.51 33.31
C PHE A 176 -33.19 16.24 34.51
N GLU A 177 -32.58 17.34 34.96
CA GLU A 177 -32.99 18.15 36.12
C GLU A 177 -33.07 17.34 37.44
N TYR A 178 -32.15 16.40 37.66
CA TYR A 178 -32.11 15.53 38.83
C TYR A 178 -31.23 16.02 39.98
N SER A 179 -31.74 15.82 41.18
CA SER A 179 -31.06 16.03 42.46
C SER A 179 -30.90 14.70 43.22
N ILE A 180 -30.04 14.72 44.24
CA ILE A 180 -29.85 13.56 45.12
C ILE A 180 -31.17 13.24 45.82
N GLY A 181 -31.57 11.97 45.79
CA GLY A 181 -32.81 11.44 46.35
C GLY A 181 -33.95 11.31 45.34
N ASP A 182 -33.80 11.84 44.13
CA ASP A 182 -34.79 11.69 43.07
C ASP A 182 -34.86 10.24 42.56
N THR A 183 -36.04 9.86 42.08
CA THR A 183 -36.34 8.51 41.59
C THR A 183 -37.04 8.57 40.24
N PHE A 184 -36.82 7.54 39.42
CA PHE A 184 -37.49 7.36 38.14
C PHE A 184 -37.74 5.88 37.87
N VAL A 185 -38.64 5.56 36.95
CA VAL A 185 -38.90 4.18 36.53
C VAL A 185 -38.07 3.88 35.29
N ALA A 186 -37.37 2.75 35.31
CA ALA A 186 -36.63 2.21 34.18
C ALA A 186 -37.39 0.99 33.63
N ASP A 187 -38.31 1.21 32.70
CA ASP A 187 -39.19 0.17 32.16
C ASP A 187 -38.49 -0.65 31.06
N PRO A 188 -38.38 -1.98 31.19
CA PRO A 188 -37.76 -2.81 30.16
C PRO A 188 -38.67 -2.92 28.93
N PHE A 189 -38.13 -2.64 27.74
CA PHE A 189 -38.91 -2.82 26.49
C PHE A 189 -39.19 -4.30 26.14
N TRP A 190 -38.56 -5.24 26.85
CA TRP A 190 -38.75 -6.68 26.68
C TRP A 190 -39.69 -7.24 27.74
N ASN A 191 -40.34 -8.38 27.46
CA ASN A 191 -41.24 -9.00 28.43
C ASN A 191 -40.47 -9.55 29.65
N HIS A 192 -40.91 -9.18 30.86
CA HIS A 192 -40.31 -9.60 32.12
C HIS A 192 -41.39 -9.84 33.21
N ASP A 193 -41.07 -10.71 34.18
CA ASP A 193 -42.03 -11.15 35.21
C ASP A 193 -42.03 -10.28 36.49
N ASN A 194 -41.00 -9.46 36.68
CA ASN A 194 -40.84 -8.60 37.87
C ASN A 194 -41.42 -7.19 37.63
N PRO A 195 -41.68 -6.35 38.65
CA PRO A 195 -41.96 -4.93 38.45
C PRO A 195 -40.78 -4.18 37.78
N ALA A 196 -41.03 -3.05 37.13
CA ALA A 196 -39.95 -2.22 36.59
C ALA A 196 -39.08 -1.64 37.73
N PRO A 197 -37.73 -1.65 37.63
CA PRO A 197 -36.86 -1.07 38.65
C PRO A 197 -37.05 0.45 38.76
N GLU A 198 -36.91 0.97 39.98
CA GLU A 198 -37.03 2.39 40.35
C GLU A 198 -35.70 2.92 40.93
N PRO A 199 -34.70 3.28 40.11
CA PRO A 199 -33.41 3.75 40.61
C PRO A 199 -33.52 5.03 41.44
N VAL A 200 -32.67 5.15 42.46
CA VAL A 200 -32.55 6.32 43.35
C VAL A 200 -31.21 7.00 43.10
N VAL A 201 -31.22 8.29 42.75
CA VAL A 201 -29.99 9.08 42.56
C VAL A 201 -29.33 9.31 43.93
N ALA A 202 -28.32 8.52 44.26
CA ALA A 202 -27.63 8.57 45.56
C ALA A 202 -26.29 9.33 45.50
N GLY A 203 -25.78 9.60 44.29
CA GLY A 203 -24.68 10.52 44.11
C GLY A 203 -24.57 11.08 42.68
N ILE A 204 -23.88 12.22 42.58
CA ILE A 204 -23.58 12.94 41.36
C ILE A 204 -22.07 13.18 41.31
N PHE A 205 -21.44 12.84 40.19
CA PHE A 205 -20.00 12.96 40.04
C PHE A 205 -19.58 13.74 38.80
N GLU A 206 -18.39 14.33 38.87
CA GLU A 206 -17.65 14.87 37.74
C GLU A 206 -16.42 13.98 37.47
N ARG A 207 -15.99 13.93 36.21
CA ARG A 207 -14.77 13.20 35.84
C ARG A 207 -13.56 13.96 36.39
N ARG A 208 -12.69 13.27 37.15
CA ARG A 208 -11.48 13.91 37.70
C ARG A 208 -10.53 14.34 36.59
N ASN A 209 -10.37 13.49 35.58
CA ASN A 209 -9.64 13.78 34.35
C ASN A 209 -10.46 13.27 33.15
N PRO A 210 -11.19 14.15 32.44
CA PRO A 210 -11.99 13.76 31.28
C PRO A 210 -11.18 13.10 30.16
N ASP A 211 -9.90 13.45 30.02
CA ASP A 211 -9.00 12.98 28.95
C ASP A 211 -8.23 11.70 29.33
N SER A 212 -8.57 11.04 30.44
CA SER A 212 -7.87 9.82 30.87
C SER A 212 -8.25 8.61 30.00
N ALA A 213 -7.30 7.69 29.78
CA ALA A 213 -7.52 6.48 28.99
C ALA A 213 -8.66 5.60 29.53
N PHE A 214 -8.98 5.72 30.83
CA PHE A 214 -10.09 5.05 31.47
C PHE A 214 -11.45 5.46 30.88
N TRP A 215 -11.64 6.74 30.53
CA TRP A 215 -12.93 7.23 30.02
C TRP A 215 -13.16 6.88 28.56
N ARG A 216 -12.10 6.64 27.80
CA ARG A 216 -12.16 6.31 26.37
C ARG A 216 -13.01 5.07 26.07
N ILE A 217 -12.94 4.02 26.90
CA ILE A 217 -13.80 2.83 26.72
C ILE A 217 -15.29 3.18 26.83
N TYR A 218 -15.63 4.11 27.72
CA TYR A 218 -16.99 4.56 27.90
C TYR A 218 -17.40 5.47 26.73
N ASP A 219 -16.59 6.45 26.37
CA ASP A 219 -16.91 7.43 25.33
C ASP A 219 -16.95 6.80 23.92
N ASP A 220 -16.00 5.92 23.58
CA ASP A 220 -15.88 5.37 22.22
C ASP A 220 -16.81 4.18 21.97
N LEU A 221 -17.09 3.35 22.99
CA LEU A 221 -17.87 2.11 22.81
C LEU A 221 -19.28 2.18 23.38
N PHE A 222 -19.51 3.01 24.39
CA PHE A 222 -20.72 2.97 25.20
C PHE A 222 -21.41 4.33 25.36
N ALA A 223 -20.88 5.42 24.81
CA ALA A 223 -21.57 6.69 24.74
C ALA A 223 -22.86 6.54 23.93
N PHE A 224 -23.88 7.25 24.38
CA PHE A 224 -25.14 7.30 23.70
C PHE A 224 -25.30 8.66 23.03
N GLU A 225 -24.99 8.73 21.73
CA GLU A 225 -25.31 9.89 20.91
C GLU A 225 -26.50 9.55 20.01
N SER A 226 -27.61 10.26 20.22
CA SER A 226 -28.77 10.16 19.36
C SER A 226 -29.46 11.51 19.25
N PRO A 227 -29.82 11.95 18.04
CA PRO A 227 -30.63 13.14 17.86
C PRO A 227 -32.07 12.94 18.40
N ASP A 228 -32.53 11.69 18.47
CA ASP A 228 -33.91 11.34 18.84
C ASP A 228 -34.06 10.91 20.30
N PHE A 229 -32.94 10.60 20.98
CA PHE A 229 -32.96 10.03 22.33
C PHE A 229 -31.96 10.71 23.27
N SER A 230 -32.39 11.00 24.49
CA SER A 230 -31.49 11.38 25.59
C SER A 230 -31.39 10.23 26.61
N PHE A 231 -30.20 10.02 27.15
CA PHE A 231 -29.89 8.85 27.97
C PHE A 231 -29.47 9.23 29.40
N ALA A 232 -30.22 8.73 30.38
CA ALA A 232 -29.87 8.79 31.79
C ALA A 232 -28.91 7.64 32.12
N VAL A 233 -27.62 7.85 31.85
CA VAL A 233 -26.60 6.83 32.11
C VAL A 233 -26.30 6.74 33.60
N SER A 234 -26.57 5.57 34.16
CA SER A 234 -26.56 5.32 35.60
C SER A 234 -25.50 4.27 35.96
N MET A 235 -24.60 4.59 36.89
CA MET A 235 -23.50 3.71 37.28
C MET A 235 -23.76 3.02 38.62
N LEU A 236 -23.37 1.74 38.73
CA LEU A 236 -23.56 0.91 39.92
C LEU A 236 -22.44 -0.13 40.10
N SER A 237 -22.35 -0.70 41.30
CA SER A 237 -21.33 -1.70 41.66
C SER A 237 -21.49 -3.03 40.92
N GLU A 238 -20.40 -3.77 40.72
CA GLU A 238 -20.41 -5.08 40.04
C GLU A 238 -21.41 -6.04 40.68
N SER A 239 -21.39 -6.10 42.02
CA SER A 239 -22.31 -6.96 42.78
C SER A 239 -23.78 -6.58 42.58
N THR A 240 -24.10 -5.30 42.40
CA THR A 240 -25.48 -4.86 42.15
C THR A 240 -25.88 -5.13 40.71
N PHE A 241 -24.97 -4.93 39.74
CA PHE A 241 -25.25 -5.15 38.32
C PHE A 241 -25.45 -6.63 38.01
N VAL A 242 -24.49 -7.47 38.43
CA VAL A 242 -24.41 -8.88 38.04
C VAL A 242 -25.23 -9.77 38.98
N ASP A 243 -25.16 -9.54 40.30
CA ASP A 243 -25.81 -10.44 41.28
C ASP A 243 -27.25 -10.03 41.62
N ILE A 244 -27.71 -8.83 41.23
CA ILE A 244 -29.07 -8.35 41.56
C ILE A 244 -29.83 -7.95 40.31
N LEU A 245 -29.37 -6.93 39.57
CA LEU A 245 -30.08 -6.40 38.40
C LEU A 245 -30.23 -7.44 37.30
N ALA A 246 -29.16 -8.17 36.97
CA ALA A 246 -29.21 -9.20 35.93
C ALA A 246 -30.03 -10.45 36.32
N GLU A 247 -30.18 -10.74 37.61
CA GLU A 247 -31.09 -11.80 38.09
C GLU A 247 -32.55 -11.31 38.12
N TYR A 248 -32.76 -10.03 38.46
CA TYR A 248 -34.06 -9.36 38.44
C TYR A 248 -34.61 -9.17 37.01
N ALA A 249 -33.72 -8.99 36.02
CA ALA A 249 -34.06 -8.85 34.60
C ALA A 249 -33.37 -9.95 33.76
N PRO A 250 -33.88 -11.21 33.75
CA PRO A 250 -33.15 -12.38 33.23
C PRO A 250 -32.86 -12.35 31.72
N ASN A 251 -33.70 -11.67 30.93
CA ASN A 251 -33.54 -11.50 29.48
C ASN A 251 -32.85 -10.18 29.08
N MET A 252 -32.25 -9.49 30.06
CA MET A 252 -31.49 -8.27 29.80
C MET A 252 -30.23 -8.62 29.03
N THR A 253 -30.15 -8.16 27.79
CA THR A 253 -28.91 -8.24 27.00
C THR A 253 -27.86 -7.35 27.65
N VAL A 254 -26.64 -7.88 27.78
CA VAL A 254 -25.51 -7.17 28.39
C VAL A 254 -24.38 -7.08 27.38
N SER A 255 -23.91 -5.86 27.12
CA SER A 255 -22.74 -5.62 26.28
C SER A 255 -21.50 -5.50 27.16
N TYR A 256 -20.44 -6.19 26.77
CA TYR A 256 -19.13 -6.14 27.40
C TYR A 256 -18.16 -5.48 26.43
N GLY A 257 -17.33 -4.58 26.95
CA GLY A 257 -16.27 -3.91 26.23
C GLY A 257 -14.95 -4.08 26.97
N TRP A 258 -13.87 -4.25 26.21
CA TRP A 258 -12.51 -4.24 26.72
C TRP A 258 -11.66 -3.31 25.86
N THR A 259 -10.79 -2.54 26.50
CA THR A 259 -9.71 -1.81 25.84
C THR A 259 -8.39 -2.28 26.43
N LEU A 260 -7.51 -2.77 25.57
CA LEU A 260 -6.15 -3.18 25.94
C LEU A 260 -5.19 -2.10 25.44
N ASP A 261 -4.55 -1.42 26.37
CA ASP A 261 -3.50 -0.44 26.09
C ASP A 261 -2.22 -1.19 25.74
N VAL A 262 -1.76 -1.05 24.50
CA VAL A 262 -0.62 -1.81 23.96
C VAL A 262 0.64 -0.95 24.04
N ASP A 263 1.67 -1.46 24.73
CA ASP A 263 2.99 -0.81 24.79
C ASP A 263 3.84 -1.21 23.56
N PRO A 264 4.10 -0.28 22.61
CA PRO A 264 4.87 -0.57 21.41
C PRO A 264 6.31 -1.00 21.68
N ASP A 265 6.92 -0.52 22.77
CA ASP A 265 8.32 -0.80 23.08
C ASP A 265 8.56 -2.25 23.51
N ARG A 266 7.50 -2.97 23.88
CA ARG A 266 7.54 -4.41 24.23
C ARG A 266 7.37 -5.33 23.02
N ILE A 267 7.03 -4.79 21.86
CA ILE A 267 6.87 -5.57 20.64
C ILE A 267 8.20 -5.64 19.90
N ASP A 268 8.78 -6.84 19.86
CA ASP A 268 9.94 -7.14 19.03
C ASP A 268 9.48 -7.70 17.67
N ALA A 269 10.24 -7.45 16.61
CA ALA A 269 9.87 -7.93 15.27
C ALA A 269 10.04 -9.45 15.07
N VAL A 270 10.46 -10.18 16.11
CA VAL A 270 10.45 -11.65 16.14
C VAL A 270 9.11 -12.19 16.64
N SER A 271 8.39 -11.44 17.50
CA SER A 271 7.10 -11.83 18.06
C SER A 271 5.90 -11.30 17.27
N ALA A 272 6.11 -10.38 16.32
CA ALA A 272 5.07 -9.77 15.47
C ALA A 272 4.07 -10.78 14.88
N GLN A 273 4.53 -11.76 14.08
CA GLN A 273 3.65 -12.82 13.57
C GLN A 273 2.87 -13.56 14.67
N GLY A 274 3.53 -13.84 15.79
CA GLY A 274 2.92 -14.54 16.92
C GLY A 274 1.77 -13.76 17.57
N ILE A 275 1.81 -12.42 17.48
CA ILE A 275 0.76 -11.50 17.93
C ILE A 275 -0.39 -11.43 16.92
N VAL A 276 -0.09 -11.35 15.62
CA VAL A 276 -1.11 -11.42 14.55
C VAL A 276 -1.90 -12.73 14.63
N ASP A 277 -1.21 -13.86 14.81
CA ASP A 277 -1.83 -15.17 15.00
C ASP A 277 -2.69 -15.21 16.28
N ALA A 278 -2.25 -14.51 17.35
CA ALA A 278 -3.00 -14.45 18.60
C ALA A 278 -4.29 -13.63 18.46
N LEU A 279 -4.23 -12.47 17.82
CA LEU A 279 -5.37 -11.59 17.57
C LEU A 279 -6.38 -12.25 16.62
N SER A 280 -5.91 -12.90 15.56
CA SER A 280 -6.79 -13.64 14.63
C SER A 280 -7.46 -14.85 15.30
N THR A 281 -6.71 -15.60 16.13
CA THR A 281 -7.26 -16.72 16.91
C THR A 281 -8.30 -16.23 17.92
N LEU A 282 -8.05 -15.10 18.60
CA LEU A 282 -8.99 -14.47 19.53
C LEU A 282 -10.28 -14.08 18.81
N ASN A 283 -10.17 -13.39 17.68
CA ASN A 283 -11.31 -13.00 16.86
C ASN A 283 -12.14 -14.21 16.39
N ALA A 284 -11.48 -15.22 15.83
CA ALA A 284 -12.13 -16.44 15.36
C ALA A 284 -12.84 -17.18 16.49
N THR A 285 -12.20 -17.31 17.67
CA THR A 285 -12.75 -18.04 18.81
C THR A 285 -13.94 -17.33 19.46
N MET A 286 -13.94 -15.99 19.47
CA MET A 286 -15.03 -15.19 20.04
C MET A 286 -16.21 -15.06 19.09
N ARG A 287 -15.98 -14.95 17.77
CA ARG A 287 -17.05 -14.89 16.75
C ARG A 287 -17.88 -16.17 16.66
N VAL A 288 -17.30 -17.33 16.97
CA VAL A 288 -18.02 -18.62 17.00
C VAL A 288 -19.07 -18.64 18.10
N ASP A 289 -18.79 -18.04 19.25
CA ASP A 289 -19.69 -18.05 20.42
C ASP A 289 -20.67 -16.88 20.41
N SER A 290 -20.26 -15.74 19.85
CA SER A 290 -21.08 -14.53 19.76
C SER A 290 -20.95 -13.90 18.39
N ASN A 291 -22.05 -13.93 17.63
CA ASN A 291 -22.16 -13.20 16.37
C ASN A 291 -22.06 -11.67 16.54
N THR A 292 -22.14 -11.18 17.78
CA THR A 292 -22.02 -9.75 18.12
C THR A 292 -20.60 -9.34 18.51
N TYR A 293 -19.63 -10.26 18.49
CA TYR A 293 -18.24 -9.94 18.77
C TYR A 293 -17.65 -9.04 17.67
N ARG A 294 -17.11 -7.89 18.08
CA ARG A 294 -16.39 -6.95 17.24
C ARG A 294 -15.03 -6.67 17.87
N GLN A 295 -13.98 -6.79 17.06
CA GLN A 295 -12.62 -6.40 17.42
C GLN A 295 -12.19 -5.27 16.49
N ILE A 296 -11.74 -4.17 17.07
CA ILE A 296 -11.22 -3.00 16.36
C ILE A 296 -9.78 -2.81 16.85
N THR A 297 -8.83 -2.93 15.93
CA THR A 297 -7.42 -2.68 16.21
C THR A 297 -6.68 -2.40 14.91
N GLY A 298 -5.84 -1.38 14.91
CA GLY A 298 -4.87 -1.10 13.85
C GLY A 298 -3.56 -1.87 14.03
N LEU A 299 -3.32 -2.50 15.19
CA LEU A 299 -2.12 -3.28 15.43
C LEU A 299 -2.04 -4.51 14.52
N GLY A 300 -3.13 -5.25 14.39
CA GLY A 300 -3.19 -6.44 13.54
C GLY A 300 -2.85 -6.13 12.09
N THR A 301 -3.46 -5.07 11.53
CA THR A 301 -3.21 -4.64 10.15
C THR A 301 -1.80 -4.06 9.97
N THR A 302 -1.31 -3.29 10.95
CA THR A 302 0.05 -2.72 10.90
C THR A 302 1.13 -3.80 10.96
N LEU A 303 0.96 -4.83 11.81
CA LEU A 303 1.90 -5.95 11.91
C LEU A 303 1.84 -6.86 10.68
N ASP A 304 0.66 -7.09 10.11
CA ASP A 304 0.48 -7.90 8.90
C ASP A 304 1.08 -7.22 7.65
N ASP A 305 0.86 -5.90 7.49
CA ASP A 305 1.52 -5.07 6.45
C ASP A 305 3.04 -5.08 6.65
N PHE A 306 3.51 -4.96 7.90
CA PHE A 306 4.93 -5.06 8.23
C PHE A 306 5.54 -6.42 7.84
N GLU A 307 4.91 -7.54 8.16
CA GLU A 307 5.40 -8.89 7.81
C GLU A 307 5.41 -9.10 6.29
N THR A 308 4.36 -8.64 5.59
CA THR A 308 4.27 -8.71 4.13
C THR A 308 5.40 -7.91 3.48
N ARG A 309 5.61 -6.65 3.91
CA ARG A 309 6.71 -5.82 3.43
C ARG A 309 8.07 -6.41 3.77
N LEU A 310 8.24 -6.98 4.96
CA LEU A 310 9.49 -7.60 5.40
C LEU A 310 9.82 -8.84 4.57
N PHE A 311 8.84 -9.68 4.25
CA PHE A 311 9.00 -10.87 3.42
C PHE A 311 9.56 -10.51 2.04
N PHE A 312 8.94 -9.55 1.34
CA PHE A 312 9.41 -9.11 0.03
C PHE A 312 10.74 -8.36 0.10
N ASN A 313 10.92 -7.51 1.11
CA ASN A 313 12.19 -6.81 1.30
C ASN A 313 13.34 -7.75 1.72
N HIS A 314 13.08 -8.97 2.18
CA HIS A 314 14.14 -9.93 2.49
C HIS A 314 14.73 -10.60 1.22
N LEU A 315 13.97 -10.69 0.12
CA LEU A 315 14.38 -11.43 -1.09
C LEU A 315 15.60 -10.80 -1.79
N PRO A 316 15.61 -9.49 -2.15
CA PRO A 316 16.82 -8.95 -2.72
C PRO A 316 18.01 -8.90 -1.71
N MET A 317 17.79 -8.98 -0.38
CA MET A 317 18.85 -8.79 0.64
C MET A 317 19.64 -10.08 0.71
N THR A 318 18.92 -11.20 0.66
CA THR A 318 19.50 -12.52 0.50
C THR A 318 20.24 -12.66 -0.84
N ILE A 319 19.78 -12.04 -1.93
CA ILE A 319 20.53 -12.00 -3.20
C ILE A 319 21.86 -11.28 -3.06
N VAL A 320 21.86 -10.06 -2.53
CA VAL A 320 23.08 -9.28 -2.31
C VAL A 320 24.02 -10.02 -1.37
N MET A 321 23.49 -10.65 -0.32
CA MET A 321 24.27 -11.51 0.57
C MET A 321 24.95 -12.65 -0.20
N MET A 322 24.20 -13.43 -0.97
CA MET A 322 24.75 -14.55 -1.75
C MET A 322 25.85 -14.08 -2.71
N LEU A 323 25.66 -12.92 -3.36
CA LEU A 323 26.67 -12.30 -4.22
C LEU A 323 27.96 -12.00 -3.45
N VAL A 324 27.87 -11.29 -2.33
CA VAL A 324 29.04 -10.91 -1.54
C VAL A 324 29.76 -12.13 -1.01
N VAL A 325 29.03 -13.08 -0.43
CA VAL A 325 29.59 -14.32 0.11
C VAL A 325 30.37 -15.05 -0.97
N LEU A 326 29.80 -15.18 -2.17
CA LEU A 326 30.45 -15.86 -3.26
C LEU A 326 31.72 -15.12 -3.70
N VAL A 327 31.67 -13.80 -3.86
CA VAL A 327 32.85 -12.99 -4.23
C VAL A 327 33.95 -13.14 -3.18
N VAL A 328 33.61 -13.10 -1.89
CA VAL A 328 34.59 -13.25 -0.82
C VAL A 328 35.16 -14.68 -0.76
N LEU A 329 34.35 -15.71 -1.03
CA LEU A 329 34.86 -17.09 -1.14
C LEU A 329 35.79 -17.27 -2.32
N TYR A 330 35.44 -16.71 -3.48
CA TYR A 330 36.34 -16.69 -4.64
C TYR A 330 37.67 -16.04 -4.29
N TYR A 331 37.61 -14.90 -3.60
CA TYR A 331 38.79 -14.23 -3.11
C TYR A 331 39.62 -15.09 -2.14
N ALA A 332 38.98 -15.71 -1.13
CA ALA A 332 39.66 -16.58 -0.18
C ALA A 332 40.40 -17.71 -0.91
N VAL A 333 39.79 -18.33 -1.92
CA VAL A 333 40.42 -19.36 -2.76
C VAL A 333 41.62 -18.79 -3.54
N THR A 334 41.50 -17.59 -4.13
CA THR A 334 42.60 -16.99 -4.90
C THR A 334 43.80 -16.65 -4.02
N LEU A 335 43.59 -16.01 -2.86
CA LEU A 335 44.65 -15.72 -1.91
C LEU A 335 45.28 -16.98 -1.33
N ALA A 336 44.47 -17.98 -0.98
CA ALA A 336 44.96 -19.28 -0.53
C ALA A 336 45.87 -19.92 -1.59
N SER A 337 45.47 -19.84 -2.86
CA SER A 337 46.27 -20.34 -3.98
C SER A 337 47.60 -19.59 -4.10
N LEU A 338 47.61 -18.26 -3.94
CA LEU A 338 48.84 -17.45 -3.96
C LEU A 338 49.74 -17.74 -2.75
N LEU A 339 49.17 -17.95 -1.57
CA LEU A 339 49.91 -18.34 -0.36
C LEU A 339 50.58 -19.71 -0.55
N VAL A 340 49.83 -20.69 -1.07
CA VAL A 340 50.36 -22.01 -1.39
C VAL A 340 51.45 -21.91 -2.45
N ASP A 341 51.28 -21.05 -3.46
CA ASP A 341 52.27 -20.80 -4.50
C ASP A 341 53.57 -20.21 -3.95
N ALA A 342 53.48 -19.24 -3.03
CA ALA A 342 54.62 -18.65 -2.34
C ALA A 342 55.35 -19.64 -1.42
N GLN A 343 54.63 -20.62 -0.88
CA GLN A 343 55.19 -21.65 0.01
C GLN A 343 55.66 -22.93 -0.74
N ARG A 344 55.61 -22.94 -2.09
CA ARG A 344 55.94 -24.14 -2.89
C ARG A 344 57.37 -24.64 -2.68
N GLU A 345 58.35 -23.76 -2.51
CA GLU A 345 59.75 -24.15 -2.27
C GLU A 345 59.89 -24.91 -0.95
N GLU A 346 59.21 -24.45 0.10
CA GLU A 346 59.18 -25.11 1.40
C GLU A 346 58.49 -26.49 1.33
N ILE A 347 57.34 -26.57 0.64
CA ILE A 347 56.62 -27.83 0.42
C ILE A 347 57.54 -28.84 -0.29
N SER A 348 58.34 -28.38 -1.25
CA SER A 348 59.29 -29.23 -1.96
C SER A 348 60.42 -29.72 -1.03
N LEU A 349 60.94 -28.86 -0.14
CA LEU A 349 61.97 -29.19 0.85
C LEU A 349 61.47 -30.18 1.92
N LEU A 350 60.23 -30.03 2.39
CA LEU A 350 59.62 -30.97 3.34
C LEU A 350 59.48 -32.36 2.71
N ARG A 351 59.12 -32.42 1.43
CA ARG A 351 58.96 -33.66 0.70
C ARG A 351 60.30 -34.36 0.41
N THR A 352 61.36 -33.60 0.12
CA THR A 352 62.73 -34.18 -0.03
C THR A 352 63.32 -34.65 1.29
N ARG A 353 62.85 -34.11 2.42
CA ARG A 353 63.17 -34.58 3.78
C ARG A 353 62.31 -35.75 4.27
N GLY A 354 61.47 -36.32 3.42
CA GLY A 354 60.70 -37.53 3.73
C GLY A 354 59.30 -37.31 4.30
N ALA A 355 58.78 -36.07 4.34
CA ALA A 355 57.40 -35.82 4.77
C ALA A 355 56.39 -36.42 3.79
N SER A 356 55.38 -37.13 4.31
CA SER A 356 54.31 -37.69 3.49
C SER A 356 53.32 -36.59 3.04
N GLY A 357 52.64 -36.80 1.91
CA GLY A 357 51.63 -35.84 1.43
C GLY A 357 50.52 -35.59 2.45
N GLY A 358 50.13 -36.61 3.21
CA GLY A 358 49.16 -36.49 4.30
C GLY A 358 49.67 -35.60 5.44
N GLN A 359 50.93 -35.74 5.85
CA GLN A 359 51.54 -34.89 6.89
C GLN A 359 51.58 -33.41 6.48
N ILE A 360 51.86 -33.13 5.20
CA ILE A 360 51.85 -31.76 4.67
C ILE A 360 50.43 -31.20 4.69
N VAL A 361 49.43 -31.97 4.25
CA VAL A 361 48.02 -31.55 4.29
C VAL A 361 47.55 -31.28 5.71
N THR A 362 47.92 -32.12 6.69
CA THR A 362 47.54 -31.91 8.10
C THR A 362 48.03 -30.57 8.64
N VAL A 363 49.24 -30.12 8.28
CA VAL A 363 49.76 -28.81 8.69
C VAL A 363 48.87 -27.68 8.18
N PHE A 364 48.51 -27.71 6.89
CA PHE A 364 47.62 -26.72 6.29
C PHE A 364 46.19 -26.78 6.83
N VAL A 365 45.68 -27.97 7.12
CA VAL A 365 44.35 -28.15 7.76
C VAL A 365 44.33 -27.50 9.13
N ILE A 366 45.35 -27.73 9.96
CA ILE A 366 45.44 -27.10 11.29
C ILE A 366 45.54 -25.59 11.16
N GLU A 367 46.38 -25.10 10.24
CA GLU A 367 46.53 -23.66 9.98
C GLU A 367 45.18 -23.04 9.55
N ALA A 368 44.52 -23.60 8.54
CA ALA A 368 43.22 -23.13 8.06
C ALA A 368 42.12 -23.20 9.14
N ALA A 369 42.10 -24.26 9.96
CA ALA A 369 41.13 -24.42 11.05
C ALA A 369 41.32 -23.36 12.14
N VAL A 370 42.58 -23.09 12.53
CA VAL A 370 42.89 -22.03 13.50
C VAL A 370 42.47 -20.65 12.96
N LEU A 371 42.79 -20.34 11.70
CA LEU A 371 42.39 -19.07 11.10
C LEU A 371 40.87 -18.91 11.04
N SER A 372 40.16 -19.98 10.68
CA SER A 372 38.69 -19.97 10.59
C SER A 372 38.03 -19.83 11.96
N LEU A 373 38.52 -20.53 12.99
CA LEU A 373 38.00 -20.41 14.37
C LEU A 373 38.21 -19.01 14.95
N VAL A 374 39.39 -18.42 14.72
CA VAL A 374 39.67 -17.04 15.14
C VAL A 374 38.72 -16.07 14.43
N ALA A 375 38.47 -16.27 13.13
CA ALA A 375 37.53 -15.46 12.38
C ALA A 375 36.08 -15.62 12.88
N VAL A 376 35.64 -16.83 13.26
CA VAL A 376 34.29 -17.06 13.84
C VAL A 376 34.12 -16.36 15.18
N ALA A 377 35.17 -16.31 16.01
CA ALA A 377 35.12 -15.65 17.31
C ALA A 377 35.09 -14.11 17.19
N ILE A 378 35.90 -13.54 16.29
CA ILE A 378 36.10 -12.08 16.18
C ILE A 378 35.16 -11.45 15.14
N GLY A 379 34.66 -12.24 14.18
CA GLY A 379 33.82 -11.79 13.07
C GLY A 379 32.53 -11.09 13.50
N PRO A 380 31.63 -11.72 14.29
CA PRO A 380 30.39 -11.09 14.73
C PRO A 380 30.59 -9.80 15.56
N PRO A 381 31.55 -9.71 16.49
CA PRO A 381 31.86 -8.43 17.16
C PRO A 381 32.31 -7.31 16.21
N ILE A 382 33.18 -7.62 15.23
CA ILE A 382 33.60 -6.65 14.20
C ILE A 382 32.38 -6.20 13.39
N ALA A 383 31.54 -7.13 12.98
CA ALA A 383 30.33 -6.88 12.23
C ALA A 383 29.36 -5.96 13.00
N ALA A 384 29.12 -6.27 14.27
CA ALA A 384 28.26 -5.47 15.14
C ALA A 384 28.78 -4.04 15.31
N LEU A 385 30.09 -3.88 15.49
CA LEU A 385 30.73 -2.57 15.60
C LEU A 385 30.56 -1.78 14.29
N ALA A 386 30.80 -2.41 13.15
CA ALA A 386 30.67 -1.78 11.84
C ALA A 386 29.23 -1.29 11.59
N ILE A 387 28.22 -2.12 11.89
CA ILE A 387 26.81 -1.78 11.70
C ILE A 387 26.35 -0.69 12.68
N LYS A 388 26.78 -0.77 13.94
CA LYS A 388 26.45 0.23 14.95
C LYS A 388 26.88 1.63 14.51
N TYR A 389 28.11 1.77 14.01
CA TYR A 389 28.62 3.05 13.51
C TYR A 389 28.12 3.40 12.12
N ALA A 390 27.71 2.42 11.31
CA ALA A 390 27.05 2.71 10.04
C ALA A 390 25.79 3.55 10.25
N GLY A 391 25.06 3.33 11.35
CA GLY A 391 23.89 4.13 11.74
C GLY A 391 24.14 5.62 11.94
N VAL A 392 25.38 6.04 12.21
CA VAL A 392 25.73 7.46 12.43
C VAL A 392 26.05 8.18 11.11
N MET A 393 26.12 7.44 9.99
CA MET A 393 26.39 8.06 8.69
C MET A 393 25.22 8.93 8.22
N PRO A 394 25.47 10.00 7.42
CA PRO A 394 24.43 10.90 6.93
C PRO A 394 23.28 10.23 6.17
N TRP A 395 23.45 9.00 5.72
CA TRP A 395 22.40 8.26 4.99
C TRP A 395 21.35 7.65 5.93
N PHE A 396 21.59 7.66 7.24
CA PHE A 396 20.66 7.19 8.27
C PHE A 396 20.07 8.31 9.12
N SER A 397 20.57 9.55 8.99
CA SER A 397 20.16 10.68 9.84
C SER A 397 18.65 10.92 9.80
N ASP A 398 18.05 10.72 8.63
CA ASP A 398 16.61 10.92 8.40
C ASP A 398 15.77 9.81 9.06
N LEU A 399 16.36 8.66 9.41
CA LEU A 399 15.67 7.49 9.94
C LEU A 399 15.88 7.27 11.44
N ASN A 400 17.02 7.71 11.98
CA ASN A 400 17.38 7.48 13.39
C ASN A 400 17.83 8.75 14.11
N GLY A 401 17.62 9.93 13.51
CA GLY A 401 18.05 11.21 14.07
C GLY A 401 19.56 11.34 14.22
N GLY A 402 20.35 10.54 13.49
CA GLY A 402 21.81 10.47 13.60
C GLY A 402 22.32 9.58 14.75
N ALA A 403 21.45 8.81 15.40
CA ALA A 403 21.83 7.87 16.45
C ALA A 403 22.55 6.62 15.90
N ALA A 404 23.17 5.83 16.79
CA ALA A 404 23.73 4.54 16.40
C ALA A 404 22.61 3.49 16.25
N LEU A 405 22.75 2.54 15.31
CA LEU A 405 21.78 1.47 15.15
C LEU A 405 21.73 0.55 16.40
N PRO A 406 20.54 0.08 16.81
CA PRO A 406 20.40 -0.86 17.92
C PRO A 406 20.85 -2.25 17.48
N VAL A 407 22.10 -2.58 17.82
CA VAL A 407 22.73 -3.85 17.43
C VAL A 407 22.74 -4.85 18.59
N LYS A 408 22.09 -6.00 18.41
CA LYS A 408 22.15 -7.15 19.32
C LYS A 408 22.96 -8.26 18.67
N VAL A 409 24.01 -8.75 19.33
CA VAL A 409 24.77 -9.92 18.85
C VAL A 409 24.05 -11.19 19.28
N SER A 410 23.23 -11.74 18.39
CA SER A 410 22.47 -12.96 18.66
C SER A 410 23.30 -14.23 18.41
N TRP A 411 22.84 -15.35 18.96
CA TRP A 411 23.44 -16.66 18.69
C TRP A 411 23.31 -17.05 17.20
N ALA A 412 22.26 -16.60 16.52
CA ALA A 412 22.07 -16.83 15.09
C ALA A 412 23.21 -16.22 14.24
N ALA A 413 23.73 -15.05 14.62
CA ALA A 413 24.90 -14.44 13.98
C ALA A 413 26.15 -15.32 14.09
N TYR A 414 26.38 -15.98 15.23
CA TYR A 414 27.48 -16.94 15.40
C TYR A 414 27.32 -18.20 14.55
N ARG A 415 26.09 -18.69 14.35
CA ARG A 415 25.85 -19.83 13.42
C ARG A 415 26.22 -19.45 11.98
N LEU A 416 25.84 -18.27 11.54
CA LEU A 416 26.20 -17.78 10.20
C LEU A 416 27.69 -17.53 10.07
N ALA A 417 28.33 -16.97 11.10
CA ALA A 417 29.78 -16.87 11.16
C ALA A 417 30.45 -18.24 11.06
N ALA A 418 29.94 -19.26 11.76
CA ALA A 418 30.45 -20.63 11.68
C ALA A 418 30.33 -21.22 10.26
N ILE A 419 29.22 -20.97 9.56
CA ILE A 419 29.05 -21.35 8.15
C ILE A 419 30.09 -20.64 7.26
N GLY A 420 30.26 -19.32 7.44
CA GLY A 420 31.28 -18.54 6.74
C GLY A 420 32.71 -19.03 7.02
N GLY A 421 32.97 -19.41 8.27
CA GLY A 421 34.24 -19.99 8.72
C GLY A 421 34.48 -21.36 8.09
N PHE A 422 33.45 -22.19 7.99
CA PHE A 422 33.52 -23.48 7.30
C PHE A 422 33.84 -23.31 5.81
N PHE A 423 33.14 -22.41 5.10
CA PHE A 423 33.44 -22.16 3.69
C PHE A 423 34.83 -21.57 3.48
N SER A 424 35.28 -20.68 4.39
CA SER A 424 36.64 -20.14 4.38
C SER A 424 37.69 -21.24 4.62
N PHE A 425 37.43 -22.16 5.55
CA PHE A 425 38.26 -23.33 5.78
C PHE A 425 38.38 -24.18 4.51
N VAL A 426 37.26 -24.49 3.84
CA VAL A 426 37.24 -25.24 2.57
C VAL A 426 38.03 -24.50 1.49
N ALA A 427 37.85 -23.18 1.39
CA ALA A 427 38.54 -22.32 0.43
C ALA A 427 40.07 -22.31 0.63
N LEU A 428 40.55 -22.32 1.88
CA LEU A 428 41.97 -22.43 2.24
C LEU A 428 42.50 -23.86 2.02
N PHE A 429 41.70 -24.86 2.37
CA PHE A 429 42.07 -26.27 2.29
C PHE A 429 42.24 -26.76 0.85
N TYR A 430 41.34 -26.37 -0.06
CA TYR A 430 41.29 -26.91 -1.42
C TYR A 430 42.61 -26.72 -2.21
N PRO A 431 43.20 -25.50 -2.29
CA PRO A 431 44.48 -25.30 -2.97
C PRO A 431 45.63 -26.09 -2.33
N ALA A 432 45.68 -26.15 -0.98
CA ALA A 432 46.72 -26.86 -0.24
C ALA A 432 46.66 -28.38 -0.49
N PHE A 433 45.45 -28.96 -0.48
CA PHE A 433 45.22 -30.36 -0.80
C PHE A 433 45.63 -30.70 -2.24
N ARG A 434 45.32 -29.82 -3.19
CA ARG A 434 45.71 -30.03 -4.59
C ARG A 434 47.23 -29.98 -4.76
N ALA A 435 47.90 -29.07 -4.07
CA ALA A 435 49.34 -28.89 -4.17
C ALA A 435 50.12 -30.09 -3.60
N SER A 436 49.64 -30.73 -2.53
CA SER A 436 50.30 -31.89 -1.92
C SER A 436 50.29 -33.14 -2.82
N ARG A 437 49.28 -33.29 -3.69
CA ARG A 437 49.14 -34.43 -4.61
C ARG A 437 50.05 -34.36 -5.84
N VAL A 438 50.56 -33.20 -6.22
CA VAL A 438 51.42 -33.07 -7.43
C VAL A 438 52.84 -33.56 -7.11
N GLY A 439 53.36 -34.56 -7.84
CA GLY A 439 54.69 -35.14 -7.62
C GLY A 439 55.86 -34.26 -8.10
N LEU A 440 57.03 -34.39 -7.45
CA LEU A 440 58.27 -33.64 -7.71
C LEU A 440 58.77 -33.72 -9.18
N LEU A 441 58.62 -34.87 -9.84
CA LEU A 441 59.09 -35.12 -11.22
C LEU A 441 58.29 -34.38 -12.30
N THR A 442 56.97 -34.24 -12.12
CA THR A 442 56.06 -33.48 -13.01
C THR A 442 56.25 -31.97 -12.95
N HIS A 443 56.97 -31.45 -11.95
CA HIS A 443 57.18 -30.02 -11.77
C HIS A 443 58.36 -29.50 -12.60
N ARG A 444 59.47 -30.26 -12.63
CA ARG A 444 60.65 -29.92 -13.46
C ARG A 444 60.35 -29.94 -14.96
N SER A 445 59.36 -30.72 -15.40
CA SER A 445 58.89 -30.74 -16.79
C SER A 445 57.88 -29.64 -17.13
N ARG A 446 57.34 -28.93 -16.14
CA ARG A 446 56.31 -27.87 -16.30
C ARG A 446 56.87 -26.45 -16.33
N THR A 447 58.10 -26.22 -15.89
CA THR A 447 58.76 -24.91 -15.97
C THR A 447 59.06 -24.46 -17.41
N GLY A 448 58.99 -25.36 -18.41
CA GLY A 448 59.22 -25.05 -19.83
C GLY A 448 58.00 -25.10 -20.76
N ARG A 449 56.80 -25.49 -20.29
CA ARG A 449 55.56 -25.52 -21.10
C ARG A 449 54.46 -24.73 -20.40
N SER A 450 53.88 -23.76 -21.10
CA SER A 450 52.74 -22.99 -20.59
C SER A 450 51.66 -23.95 -20.10
N THR A 451 51.21 -23.75 -18.86
CA THR A 451 50.10 -24.53 -18.31
C THR A 451 48.88 -24.31 -19.20
N GLY A 452 48.38 -25.38 -19.83
CA GLY A 452 47.16 -25.33 -20.64
C GLY A 452 45.95 -24.80 -19.85
N PRO A 453 44.82 -24.57 -20.53
CA PRO A 453 43.64 -23.94 -19.93
C PRO A 453 43.19 -24.69 -18.66
N PRO A 454 42.59 -23.98 -17.68
CA PRO A 454 41.99 -24.57 -16.50
C PRO A 454 41.04 -25.73 -16.85
N ALA A 455 40.90 -26.70 -15.94
CA ALA A 455 40.07 -27.88 -16.18
C ALA A 455 38.62 -27.54 -16.57
N PHE A 456 38.03 -26.49 -15.97
CA PHE A 456 36.68 -26.05 -16.30
C PHE A 456 36.54 -25.51 -17.74
N GLN A 457 37.52 -24.76 -18.24
CA GLN A 457 37.56 -24.32 -19.66
C GLN A 457 37.85 -25.49 -20.60
N ARG A 458 38.70 -26.44 -20.18
CA ARG A 458 39.06 -27.61 -21.00
C ARG A 458 37.86 -28.51 -21.26
N TYR A 459 36.97 -28.67 -20.26
CA TYR A 459 35.76 -29.49 -20.34
C TYR A 459 34.49 -28.68 -20.63
N TYR A 460 34.61 -27.40 -21.02
CA TYR A 460 33.46 -26.52 -21.34
C TYR A 460 32.43 -26.40 -20.20
N LEU A 461 32.84 -26.59 -18.95
CA LEU A 461 31.97 -26.46 -17.78
C LEU A 461 31.53 -25.01 -17.57
N ASP A 462 32.31 -24.04 -18.05
CA ASP A 462 31.97 -22.62 -18.09
C ASP A 462 30.75 -22.35 -18.98
N VAL A 463 30.71 -22.95 -20.17
CA VAL A 463 29.59 -22.81 -21.12
C VAL A 463 28.35 -23.55 -20.63
N VAL A 464 28.52 -24.75 -20.06
CA VAL A 464 27.41 -25.51 -19.46
C VAL A 464 26.80 -24.73 -18.29
N ALA A 465 27.62 -24.15 -17.42
CA ALA A 465 27.12 -23.32 -16.31
C ALA A 465 26.32 -22.11 -16.80
N LEU A 466 26.79 -21.43 -17.87
CA LEU A 466 26.04 -20.34 -18.50
C LEU A 466 24.72 -20.83 -19.09
N GLY A 467 24.71 -21.99 -19.76
CA GLY A 467 23.48 -22.59 -20.30
C GLY A 467 22.46 -22.90 -19.20
N VAL A 468 22.91 -23.45 -18.06
CA VAL A 468 22.04 -23.67 -16.89
C VAL A 468 21.46 -22.36 -16.38
N VAL A 469 22.26 -21.30 -16.25
CA VAL A 469 21.78 -19.98 -15.82
C VAL A 469 20.75 -19.42 -16.80
N VAL A 470 20.96 -19.54 -18.11
CA VAL A 470 20.00 -19.08 -19.13
C VAL A 470 18.68 -19.85 -19.02
N VAL A 471 18.72 -21.16 -18.77
CA VAL A 471 17.50 -21.96 -18.54
C VAL A 471 16.79 -21.54 -17.25
N LEU A 472 17.53 -21.31 -16.17
CA LEU A 472 16.96 -20.82 -14.90
C LEU A 472 16.34 -19.43 -15.07
N LEU A 473 16.97 -18.53 -15.83
CA LEU A 473 16.42 -17.23 -16.21
C LEU A 473 15.14 -17.37 -17.04
N GLY A 474 15.10 -18.30 -17.99
CA GLY A 474 13.90 -18.60 -18.76
C GLY A 474 12.77 -19.14 -17.90
N GLN A 475 13.08 -20.00 -16.91
CA GLN A 475 12.10 -20.47 -15.93
C GLN A 475 11.56 -19.32 -15.08
N LEU A 476 12.43 -18.42 -14.61
CA LEU A 476 12.02 -17.24 -13.86
C LEU A 476 11.12 -16.31 -14.71
N GLN A 477 11.49 -16.07 -15.97
CA GLN A 477 10.67 -15.32 -16.94
C GLN A 477 9.28 -15.93 -17.13
N SER A 478 9.19 -17.26 -17.24
CA SER A 478 7.91 -17.94 -17.42
C SER A 478 7.04 -17.97 -16.15
N ARG A 479 7.67 -17.93 -14.96
CA ARG A 479 6.96 -17.96 -13.68
C ARG A 479 6.53 -16.58 -13.20
N GLY A 480 7.15 -15.50 -13.69
CA GLY A 480 6.83 -14.12 -13.32
C GLY A 480 7.26 -13.71 -11.90
N SER A 481 7.51 -14.64 -10.98
CA SER A 481 7.89 -14.37 -9.58
C SER A 481 8.99 -15.32 -9.07
N VAL A 482 9.76 -14.84 -8.07
CA VAL A 482 10.74 -15.63 -7.30
C VAL A 482 10.07 -16.36 -6.11
N ALA A 483 8.90 -15.87 -5.67
CA ALA A 483 8.05 -16.50 -4.68
C ALA A 483 6.98 -17.36 -5.38
N ALA A 484 6.69 -18.55 -4.85
CA ALA A 484 5.66 -19.44 -5.38
C ALA A 484 4.66 -19.81 -4.28
N GLU A 485 3.38 -19.86 -4.62
CA GLU A 485 2.36 -20.44 -3.77
C GLU A 485 2.42 -21.97 -3.81
N ASN A 486 2.35 -22.60 -2.63
CA ASN A 486 2.12 -24.04 -2.55
C ASN A 486 0.63 -24.35 -2.81
N LEU A 487 0.30 -25.64 -3.03
CA LEU A 487 -1.09 -26.14 -3.14
C LEU A 487 -2.00 -25.81 -1.93
N ALA A 488 -1.42 -25.30 -0.83
CA ALA A 488 -2.12 -24.88 0.38
C ALA A 488 -2.21 -23.34 0.52
N GLY A 489 -1.81 -22.57 -0.50
CA GLY A 489 -1.82 -21.09 -0.48
C GLY A 489 -0.67 -20.45 0.30
N GLU A 490 0.29 -21.23 0.82
CA GLU A 490 1.45 -20.66 1.53
C GLU A 490 2.51 -20.15 0.56
N ASN A 491 2.86 -18.87 0.68
CA ASN A 491 3.97 -18.22 -0.02
C ASN A 491 5.32 -18.83 0.40
N ARG A 492 5.96 -19.61 -0.48
CA ARG A 492 7.28 -20.19 -0.23
C ARG A 492 8.29 -19.73 -1.27
N VAL A 493 9.45 -19.31 -0.79
CA VAL A 493 10.54 -18.82 -1.63
C VAL A 493 11.29 -19.99 -2.27
N ASP A 494 11.43 -19.97 -3.61
CA ASP A 494 12.28 -20.92 -4.32
C ASP A 494 13.75 -20.54 -4.14
N GLN A 495 14.43 -21.23 -3.22
CA GLN A 495 15.83 -20.98 -2.85
C GLN A 495 16.81 -21.08 -4.04
N VAL A 496 16.50 -21.89 -5.06
CA VAL A 496 17.36 -22.04 -6.25
C VAL A 496 17.22 -20.82 -7.15
N THR A 497 16.00 -20.36 -7.34
CA THR A 497 15.66 -19.19 -8.16
C THR A 497 16.27 -17.92 -7.56
N LEU A 498 16.29 -17.82 -6.23
CA LEU A 498 16.89 -16.72 -5.51
C LEU A 498 18.43 -16.63 -5.69
N ALA A 499 19.10 -17.75 -5.99
CA ALA A 499 20.54 -17.77 -6.24
C ALA A 499 20.93 -17.39 -7.69
N ILE A 500 19.96 -17.24 -8.61
CA ILE A 500 20.22 -16.99 -10.04
C ILE A 500 21.12 -15.76 -10.28
N PRO A 501 20.91 -14.59 -9.65
CA PRO A 501 21.77 -13.42 -9.88
C PRO A 501 23.25 -13.68 -9.57
N ALA A 502 23.49 -14.37 -8.45
CA ALA A 502 24.83 -14.76 -8.04
C ALA A 502 25.43 -15.78 -9.00
N LEU A 503 24.66 -16.80 -9.40
CA LEU A 503 25.09 -17.80 -10.37
C LEU A 503 25.38 -17.18 -11.74
N PHE A 504 24.57 -16.23 -12.18
CA PHE A 504 24.77 -15.47 -13.42
C PHE A 504 26.08 -14.72 -13.41
N LEU A 505 26.31 -13.90 -12.39
CA LEU A 505 27.50 -13.05 -12.31
C LEU A 505 28.79 -13.90 -12.26
N VAL A 506 28.72 -15.09 -11.66
CA VAL A 506 29.83 -16.06 -11.63
C VAL A 506 30.01 -16.79 -12.95
N ALA A 507 28.94 -17.37 -13.50
CA ALA A 507 28.99 -18.09 -14.76
C ALA A 507 29.48 -17.16 -15.88
N ALA A 508 28.90 -15.96 -15.97
CA ALA A 508 29.32 -14.92 -16.90
C ALA A 508 30.76 -14.47 -16.63
N GLY A 509 31.17 -14.26 -15.36
CA GLY A 509 32.53 -13.88 -15.01
C GLY A 509 33.58 -14.93 -15.41
N VAL A 510 33.27 -16.21 -15.21
CA VAL A 510 34.12 -17.34 -15.61
C VAL A 510 34.19 -17.48 -17.13
N VAL A 511 33.06 -17.33 -17.83
CA VAL A 511 33.01 -17.30 -19.30
C VAL A 511 33.80 -16.11 -19.85
N MET A 512 33.78 -14.96 -19.17
CA MET A 512 34.57 -13.81 -19.56
C MET A 512 36.08 -14.04 -19.46
N LEU A 513 36.55 -15.00 -18.65
CA LEU A 513 37.95 -15.43 -18.69
C LEU A 513 38.32 -16.10 -20.02
N ARG A 514 37.35 -16.60 -20.78
CA ARG A 514 37.53 -17.14 -22.14
C ARG A 514 37.50 -16.04 -23.19
N VAL A 515 36.65 -15.03 -22.99
CA VAL A 515 36.54 -13.85 -23.86
C VAL A 515 37.77 -12.94 -23.73
N PHE A 516 38.35 -12.85 -22.54
CA PHE A 516 39.48 -11.97 -22.26
C PHE A 516 40.71 -12.17 -23.18
N PRO A 517 41.26 -13.38 -23.36
CA PRO A 517 42.35 -13.61 -24.32
C PRO A 517 41.96 -13.28 -25.76
N LEU A 518 40.72 -13.55 -26.16
CA LEU A 518 40.21 -13.22 -27.49
C LEU A 518 40.19 -11.71 -27.71
N MET A 519 39.71 -10.97 -26.73
CA MET A 519 39.64 -9.52 -26.77
C MET A 519 41.04 -8.88 -26.78
N MET A 520 41.97 -9.37 -25.95
CA MET A 520 43.36 -8.92 -25.98
C MET A 520 44.03 -9.25 -27.32
N GLY A 521 43.74 -10.40 -27.92
CA GLY A 521 44.20 -10.75 -29.27
C GLY A 521 43.61 -9.85 -30.36
N LEU A 522 42.35 -9.44 -30.22
CA LEU A 522 41.68 -8.52 -31.15
C LEU A 522 42.26 -7.11 -31.02
N LEU A 523 42.44 -6.60 -29.80
CA LEU A 523 43.13 -5.34 -29.51
C LEU A 523 44.57 -5.37 -30.03
N ALA A 524 45.29 -6.48 -29.85
CA ALA A 524 46.63 -6.65 -30.40
C ALA A 524 46.64 -6.54 -31.93
N LYS A 525 45.65 -7.14 -32.63
CA LYS A 525 45.49 -7.03 -34.09
C LYS A 525 45.10 -5.62 -34.52
N LEU A 526 44.19 -4.97 -33.80
CA LEU A 526 43.69 -3.63 -34.10
C LEU A 526 44.82 -2.60 -33.97
N PHE A 527 45.56 -2.64 -32.85
CA PHE A 527 46.64 -1.71 -32.56
C PHE A 527 47.95 -2.01 -33.32
N SER A 528 48.15 -3.25 -33.79
CA SER A 528 49.23 -3.58 -34.74
C SER A 528 48.86 -3.33 -36.21
N GLY A 529 47.62 -2.95 -36.49
CA GLY A 529 47.16 -2.61 -37.83
C GLY A 529 47.82 -1.34 -38.39
N ARG A 530 47.89 -1.24 -39.73
CA ARG A 530 48.57 -0.14 -40.46
C ARG A 530 48.09 1.26 -40.05
N VAL A 531 46.85 1.40 -39.62
CA VAL A 531 46.22 2.68 -39.26
C VAL A 531 46.67 3.17 -37.88
N PHE A 532 46.76 2.29 -36.88
CA PHE A 532 47.05 2.67 -35.49
C PHE A 532 48.53 2.53 -35.09
N TYR A 533 49.37 1.92 -35.91
CA TYR A 533 50.80 1.73 -35.61
C TYR A 533 51.57 3.05 -35.34
N ARG A 534 51.10 4.18 -35.87
CA ARG A 534 51.69 5.51 -35.63
C ARG A 534 51.28 6.15 -34.30
N LEU A 535 50.10 5.82 -33.79
CA LEU A 535 49.56 6.38 -32.53
C LEU A 535 49.98 5.57 -31.30
N VAL A 536 50.33 4.29 -31.47
CA VAL A 536 50.53 3.36 -30.37
C VAL A 536 52.03 3.06 -30.17
N SER A 537 52.51 3.17 -28.93
CA SER A 537 53.92 2.88 -28.62
C SER A 537 54.24 1.39 -28.85
N PRO A 538 55.46 1.04 -29.33
CA PRO A 538 55.88 -0.35 -29.51
C PRO A 538 55.77 -1.21 -28.24
N MET A 539 55.89 -0.58 -27.06
CA MET A 539 55.74 -1.24 -25.77
C MET A 539 54.31 -1.71 -25.50
N MET A 540 53.30 -0.97 -25.97
CA MET A 540 51.89 -1.35 -25.83
C MET A 540 51.58 -2.64 -26.60
N ILE A 541 52.12 -2.75 -27.82
CA ILE A 541 51.92 -3.92 -28.69
C ILE A 541 52.57 -5.16 -28.08
N LEU A 542 53.79 -5.02 -27.55
CA LEU A 542 54.48 -6.09 -26.82
C LEU A 542 53.69 -6.54 -25.58
N GLY A 543 53.14 -5.60 -24.80
CA GLY A 543 52.28 -5.90 -23.66
C GLY A 543 51.00 -6.65 -24.05
N LEU A 544 50.32 -6.20 -25.11
CA LEU A 544 49.13 -6.88 -25.65
C LEU A 544 49.44 -8.30 -26.14
N TRP A 545 50.58 -8.50 -26.80
CA TRP A 545 51.02 -9.81 -27.29
C TRP A 545 51.40 -10.78 -26.17
N THR A 546 52.13 -10.31 -25.15
CA THR A 546 52.46 -11.15 -23.98
C THR A 546 51.21 -11.52 -23.21
N MET A 547 50.27 -10.59 -23.09
CA MET A 547 49.00 -10.80 -22.41
C MET A 547 48.08 -11.79 -23.13
N ALA A 548 47.95 -11.69 -24.45
CA ALA A 548 47.18 -12.64 -25.26
C ALA A 548 47.77 -14.06 -25.23
N ARG A 549 49.09 -14.19 -25.08
CA ARG A 549 49.80 -15.49 -25.06
C ARG A 549 49.86 -16.14 -23.67
N ASN A 550 49.87 -15.35 -22.60
CA ASN A 550 49.92 -15.83 -21.21
C ASN A 550 48.74 -15.30 -20.36
N PRO A 551 47.48 -15.65 -20.69
CA PRO A 551 46.30 -15.06 -20.05
C PRO A 551 46.11 -15.48 -18.58
N ALA A 552 46.63 -16.64 -18.17
CA ALA A 552 46.39 -17.21 -16.84
C ALA A 552 46.91 -16.36 -15.66
N HIS A 553 47.92 -15.53 -15.90
CA HIS A 553 48.46 -14.62 -14.88
C HIS A 553 47.52 -13.43 -14.64
N TYR A 554 46.95 -12.88 -15.70
CA TYR A 554 46.12 -11.68 -15.66
C TYR A 554 44.64 -11.98 -15.38
N SER A 555 44.17 -13.19 -15.69
CA SER A 555 42.75 -13.56 -15.59
C SER A 555 42.22 -13.60 -14.15
N ARG A 556 43.03 -14.04 -13.16
CA ARG A 556 42.61 -14.13 -11.75
C ARG A 556 42.29 -12.77 -11.14
N LEU A 557 43.12 -11.77 -11.43
CA LEU A 557 42.88 -10.39 -11.00
C LEU A 557 41.75 -9.72 -11.76
N SER A 558 41.71 -9.94 -13.09
CA SER A 558 40.65 -9.38 -13.92
C SER A 558 39.29 -9.82 -13.40
N LEU A 559 39.14 -11.08 -12.97
CA LEU A 559 37.88 -11.56 -12.40
C LEU A 559 37.48 -10.79 -11.13
N LEU A 560 38.40 -10.52 -10.18
CA LEU A 560 38.08 -9.71 -9.00
C LEU A 560 37.54 -8.32 -9.38
N PHE A 561 38.19 -7.65 -10.32
CA PHE A 561 37.76 -6.32 -10.78
C PHE A 561 36.48 -6.36 -11.62
N ILE A 562 36.26 -7.39 -12.43
CA ILE A 562 34.99 -7.63 -13.14
C ILE A 562 33.85 -7.77 -12.12
N LEU A 563 34.05 -8.60 -11.09
CA LEU A 563 33.06 -8.82 -10.02
C LEU A 563 32.82 -7.53 -9.21
N THR A 564 33.88 -6.75 -8.93
CA THR A 564 33.81 -5.50 -8.16
C THR A 564 33.07 -4.41 -8.94
N ALA A 565 33.45 -4.18 -10.20
CA ALA A 565 32.79 -3.22 -11.07
C ALA A 565 31.36 -3.66 -11.39
N GLY A 566 31.13 -4.95 -11.65
CA GLY A 566 29.79 -5.50 -11.89
C GLY A 566 28.87 -5.37 -10.68
N LEU A 567 29.35 -5.70 -9.48
CA LEU A 567 28.60 -5.49 -8.25
C LEU A 567 28.37 -4.00 -7.97
N GLY A 568 29.35 -3.14 -8.22
CA GLY A 568 29.21 -1.68 -8.05
C GLY A 568 28.17 -1.07 -8.99
N VAL A 569 28.17 -1.46 -10.27
CA VAL A 569 27.16 -1.02 -11.24
C VAL A 569 25.79 -1.59 -10.91
N PHE A 570 25.71 -2.86 -10.54
CA PHE A 570 24.46 -3.46 -10.08
C PHE A 570 23.92 -2.72 -8.86
N ALA A 571 24.75 -2.44 -7.86
CA ALA A 571 24.38 -1.70 -6.66
C ALA A 571 23.84 -0.29 -6.98
N ALA A 572 24.52 0.45 -7.86
CA ALA A 572 24.12 1.80 -8.26
C ALA A 572 22.82 1.80 -9.06
N ASN A 573 22.64 0.86 -9.99
CA ASN A 573 21.44 0.75 -10.82
C ASN A 573 20.23 0.25 -10.02
N PHE A 574 20.43 -0.77 -9.19
CA PHE A 574 19.38 -1.39 -8.40
C PHE A 574 18.83 -0.42 -7.35
N GLY A 575 19.69 0.25 -6.58
CA GLY A 575 19.26 1.21 -5.57
C GLY A 575 18.50 2.39 -6.17
N ALA A 576 19.01 2.98 -7.25
CA ALA A 576 18.36 4.11 -7.93
C ALA A 576 17.02 3.71 -8.59
N THR A 577 16.94 2.50 -9.14
CA THR A 577 15.70 2.00 -9.74
C THR A 577 14.65 1.73 -8.68
N LEU A 578 15.00 1.14 -7.53
CA LEU A 578 14.05 0.90 -6.45
C LEU A 578 13.55 2.21 -5.81
N ASP A 579 14.44 3.17 -5.56
CA ASP A 579 14.05 4.49 -5.05
C ASP A 579 13.08 5.20 -5.99
N ARG A 580 13.37 5.17 -7.30
CA ARG A 580 12.44 5.69 -8.32
C ARG A 580 11.13 4.92 -8.33
N ASN A 581 11.17 3.60 -8.29
CA ASN A 581 9.96 2.77 -8.32
C ASN A 581 9.07 3.02 -7.09
N GLY A 582 9.64 3.17 -5.90
CA GLY A 582 8.88 3.51 -4.70
C GLY A 582 8.18 4.86 -4.85
N ARG A 583 8.84 5.86 -5.43
CA ARG A 583 8.19 7.15 -5.74
C ARG A 583 7.10 7.00 -6.80
N ASP A 584 7.37 6.30 -7.89
CA ASP A 584 6.39 6.07 -8.96
C ASP A 584 5.16 5.29 -8.44
N GLN A 585 5.33 4.35 -7.51
CA GLN A 585 4.25 3.64 -6.83
C GLN A 585 3.42 4.56 -5.92
N ALA A 586 4.08 5.42 -5.12
CA ALA A 586 3.37 6.40 -4.32
C ALA A 586 2.57 7.38 -5.19
N LEU A 587 3.18 7.92 -6.26
CA LEU A 587 2.51 8.82 -7.18
C LEU A 587 1.35 8.15 -7.92
N TYR A 588 1.51 6.89 -8.32
CA TYR A 588 0.43 6.11 -8.92
C TYR A 588 -0.70 5.82 -7.93
N ALA A 589 -0.37 5.53 -6.66
CA ALA A 589 -1.36 5.26 -5.62
C ALA A 589 -2.11 6.52 -5.16
N THR A 590 -1.47 7.69 -5.12
CA THR A 590 -2.14 8.97 -4.83
C THR A 590 -2.91 9.49 -6.03
N GLY A 591 -2.41 9.29 -7.25
CA GLY A 591 -3.07 9.64 -8.51
C GLY A 591 -3.07 11.14 -8.83
N ALA A 592 -3.17 12.03 -7.84
CA ALA A 592 -3.14 13.49 -8.00
C ALA A 592 -2.29 14.14 -6.88
N ASP A 593 -2.12 15.47 -6.94
CA ASP A 593 -1.45 16.23 -5.86
C ASP A 593 -2.25 16.18 -4.57
N VAL A 594 -3.57 16.37 -4.66
CA VAL A 594 -4.53 16.19 -3.56
C VAL A 594 -5.74 15.41 -4.08
N ARG A 595 -6.17 14.39 -3.32
CA ARG A 595 -7.34 13.56 -3.63
C ARG A 595 -8.29 13.50 -2.44
N VAL A 596 -9.54 13.87 -2.65
CA VAL A 596 -10.62 13.74 -1.67
C VAL A 596 -11.37 12.44 -1.94
N LEU A 597 -11.45 11.56 -0.95
CA LEU A 597 -12.05 10.24 -1.05
C LEU A 597 -13.42 10.16 -0.37
N ASP A 598 -14.34 9.41 -1.00
CA ASP A 598 -15.72 9.20 -0.56
C ASP A 598 -16.43 10.49 -0.18
N LEU A 599 -16.33 11.46 -1.09
CA LEU A 599 -17.11 12.67 -1.02
C LEU A 599 -18.60 12.29 -1.11
N ALA A 600 -19.32 12.61 -0.05
CA ALA A 600 -20.75 12.40 0.06
C ALA A 600 -21.39 13.66 0.66
N THR A 601 -22.68 13.84 0.42
CA THR A 601 -23.40 15.00 0.96
C THR A 601 -24.02 14.66 2.29
N ARG A 602 -23.86 15.54 3.28
CA ARG A 602 -24.39 15.29 4.63
C ARG A 602 -25.91 15.14 4.56
N PRO A 603 -26.49 14.08 5.16
CA PRO A 603 -27.94 13.90 5.15
C PRO A 603 -28.67 15.14 5.65
N ARG A 604 -29.74 15.55 4.95
CA ARG A 604 -30.62 16.69 5.31
C ARG A 604 -29.98 18.09 5.23
N GLN A 605 -28.76 18.24 4.69
CA GLN A 605 -28.16 19.55 4.43
C GLN A 605 -28.18 19.89 2.93
N GLN A 606 -28.15 21.19 2.65
CA GLN A 606 -28.37 21.80 1.32
C GLN A 606 -27.31 21.32 0.29
N GLY A 607 -27.58 21.38 -1.01
CA GLY A 607 -26.53 21.22 -2.01
C GLY A 607 -25.70 22.51 -2.13
N ALA A 608 -24.39 22.41 -2.27
CA ALA A 608 -23.53 23.57 -2.55
C ALA A 608 -22.56 23.25 -3.72
N ASP A 609 -22.14 24.30 -4.42
CA ASP A 609 -21.17 24.20 -5.50
C ASP A 609 -19.77 23.91 -4.94
N ILE A 610 -19.38 22.64 -4.84
CA ILE A 610 -18.10 22.27 -4.25
C ILE A 610 -16.91 22.58 -5.16
N VAL A 611 -17.04 22.36 -6.48
CA VAL A 611 -15.94 22.50 -7.44
C VAL A 611 -15.51 23.96 -7.52
N THR A 612 -16.43 24.88 -7.80
CA THR A 612 -16.10 26.31 -7.91
C THR A 612 -15.59 26.88 -6.59
N ASN A 613 -16.06 26.39 -5.43
CA ASN A 613 -15.56 26.84 -4.14
C ASN A 613 -14.12 26.39 -3.87
N ILE A 614 -13.73 25.21 -4.36
CA ILE A 614 -12.36 24.71 -4.25
C ILE A 614 -11.45 25.40 -5.27
N GLU A 615 -11.90 25.60 -6.52
CA GLU A 615 -11.14 26.31 -7.56
C GLU A 615 -10.83 27.78 -7.21
N ARG A 616 -11.64 28.40 -6.35
CA ARG A 616 -11.37 29.76 -5.85
C ARG A 616 -10.23 29.84 -4.84
N LEU A 617 -9.75 28.70 -4.32
CA LEU A 617 -8.61 28.66 -3.41
C LEU A 617 -7.33 28.99 -4.19
N HIS A 618 -6.47 29.84 -3.62
CA HIS A 618 -5.22 30.22 -4.29
C HIS A 618 -4.24 29.04 -4.44
N GLU A 619 -4.33 28.07 -3.54
CA GLU A 619 -3.48 26.87 -3.52
C GLU A 619 -3.89 25.80 -4.56
N VAL A 620 -5.01 25.98 -5.27
CA VAL A 620 -5.58 25.04 -6.24
C VAL A 620 -5.44 25.59 -7.66
N GLU A 621 -4.95 24.77 -8.59
CA GLU A 621 -4.86 25.11 -10.02
C GLU A 621 -6.05 24.56 -10.81
N THR A 622 -6.28 23.24 -10.73
CA THR A 622 -7.33 22.54 -11.48
C THR A 622 -8.01 21.49 -10.59
N VAL A 623 -9.33 21.31 -10.75
CA VAL A 623 -10.13 20.27 -10.07
C VAL A 623 -10.77 19.37 -11.12
N SER A 624 -10.65 18.05 -10.95
CA SER A 624 -11.29 17.04 -11.80
C SER A 624 -12.22 16.17 -10.96
N ARG A 625 -13.43 15.95 -11.47
CA ARG A 625 -14.45 15.08 -10.85
C ARG A 625 -14.19 13.64 -11.26
N VAL A 626 -14.21 12.73 -10.29
CA VAL A 626 -13.98 11.30 -10.53
C VAL A 626 -15.01 10.46 -9.80
N LEU A 627 -15.55 9.47 -10.51
CA LEU A 627 -16.40 8.41 -9.98
C LEU A 627 -15.63 7.09 -10.03
N GLN A 628 -15.40 6.48 -8.88
CA GLN A 628 -14.88 5.12 -8.79
C GLN A 628 -15.89 4.21 -8.09
N ARG A 629 -16.40 3.22 -8.82
CA ARG A 629 -17.40 2.26 -8.34
C ARG A 629 -17.21 0.90 -8.98
N ASP A 630 -17.60 -0.14 -8.26
CA ASP A 630 -17.59 -1.49 -8.80
C ASP A 630 -18.86 -1.73 -9.64
N GLY A 631 -18.67 -2.37 -10.79
CA GLY A 631 -19.71 -2.78 -11.70
C GLY A 631 -19.60 -4.26 -12.05
N SER A 632 -20.60 -4.78 -12.77
CA SER A 632 -20.54 -6.13 -13.31
C SER A 632 -21.00 -6.20 -14.77
N VAL A 633 -20.41 -7.09 -15.56
CA VAL A 633 -20.81 -7.34 -16.95
C VAL A 633 -21.35 -8.75 -17.08
N ASP A 634 -22.52 -8.87 -17.70
CA ASP A 634 -23.13 -10.15 -17.98
C ASP A 634 -22.33 -10.95 -19.01
N ARG A 635 -22.09 -12.23 -18.72
CA ARG A 635 -21.56 -13.23 -19.65
C ARG A 635 -22.66 -14.18 -20.12
N ALA A 636 -22.36 -14.98 -21.13
CA ALA A 636 -23.20 -16.11 -21.53
C ALA A 636 -23.48 -17.09 -20.35
N PHE A 637 -22.55 -17.18 -19.39
CA PHE A 637 -22.71 -17.91 -18.14
C PHE A 637 -22.01 -17.14 -17.00
N GLY A 638 -22.78 -16.54 -16.08
CA GLY A 638 -22.26 -15.76 -14.93
C GLY A 638 -22.09 -14.26 -15.22
N SER A 639 -21.46 -13.54 -14.29
CA SER A 639 -21.06 -12.13 -14.44
C SER A 639 -19.58 -11.98 -14.08
N ASP A 640 -18.92 -11.00 -14.71
CA ASP A 640 -17.61 -10.52 -14.28
C ASP A 640 -17.74 -9.22 -13.53
N SER A 641 -17.00 -9.03 -12.45
CA SER A 641 -16.81 -7.71 -11.87
C SER A 641 -15.79 -6.89 -12.65
N TYR A 642 -16.01 -5.59 -12.73
CA TYR A 642 -15.05 -4.62 -13.23
C TYR A 642 -15.11 -3.34 -12.38
N ARG A 643 -14.05 -2.53 -12.38
CA ARG A 643 -14.09 -1.20 -11.78
C ARG A 643 -14.43 -0.15 -12.83
N MET A 644 -15.49 0.61 -12.60
CA MET A 644 -15.86 1.77 -13.39
C MET A 644 -15.09 2.99 -12.89
N ILE A 645 -14.34 3.63 -13.77
CA ILE A 645 -13.61 4.88 -13.48
C ILE A 645 -14.14 5.94 -14.43
N ALA A 646 -15.08 6.75 -13.97
CA ALA A 646 -15.62 7.82 -14.77
C ALA A 646 -14.89 9.12 -14.42
N VAL A 647 -14.26 9.75 -15.41
CA VAL A 647 -13.39 10.93 -15.22
C VAL A 647 -13.88 12.08 -16.07
N ASP A 648 -13.54 13.30 -15.67
CA ASP A 648 -13.74 14.50 -16.49
C ASP A 648 -12.64 14.59 -17.57
N PRO A 649 -12.92 14.34 -18.87
CA PRO A 649 -11.88 14.25 -19.90
C PRO A 649 -11.07 15.54 -20.09
N ASP A 650 -11.67 16.70 -19.77
CA ASP A 650 -11.05 18.01 -19.98
C ASP A 650 -10.00 18.32 -18.91
N ASN A 651 -10.31 18.01 -17.65
CA ASN A 651 -9.45 18.35 -16.51
C ASN A 651 -8.59 17.17 -16.02
N PHE A 652 -9.00 15.92 -16.23
CA PHE A 652 -8.34 14.75 -15.63
C PHE A 652 -6.90 14.57 -16.14
N ALA A 653 -6.61 14.90 -17.40
CA ALA A 653 -5.27 14.77 -17.96
C ALA A 653 -4.24 15.71 -17.31
N GLU A 654 -4.68 16.86 -16.79
CA GLU A 654 -3.82 17.84 -16.11
C GLU A 654 -3.59 17.48 -14.64
N VAL A 655 -4.59 16.88 -14.01
CA VAL A 655 -4.58 16.55 -12.59
C VAL A 655 -3.98 15.17 -12.30
N ALA A 656 -4.23 14.20 -13.18
CA ALA A 656 -3.80 12.82 -12.97
C ALA A 656 -2.31 12.64 -13.27
N TRP A 657 -1.60 11.98 -12.36
CA TRP A 657 -0.21 11.59 -12.55
C TRP A 657 -0.10 10.58 -13.69
N SER A 658 0.71 10.89 -14.69
CA SER A 658 1.05 9.96 -15.76
C SER A 658 2.52 10.09 -16.14
N ARG A 659 3.09 9.03 -16.71
CA ARG A 659 4.46 9.04 -17.21
C ARG A 659 4.59 8.33 -18.56
N SER A 660 5.63 8.71 -19.31
CA SER A 660 5.95 8.06 -20.58
C SER A 660 6.16 6.54 -20.41
N GLY A 661 5.63 5.77 -21.36
CA GLY A 661 5.71 4.30 -21.38
C GLY A 661 4.80 3.60 -20.37
N LEU A 662 3.83 4.31 -19.78
CA LEU A 662 2.76 3.72 -18.97
C LEU A 662 1.64 3.20 -19.89
N ASN A 663 1.07 4.07 -20.73
CA ASN A 663 0.10 3.72 -21.77
C ASN A 663 0.73 3.78 -23.18
N PRO A 664 0.13 3.11 -24.19
CA PRO A 664 0.58 3.17 -25.59
C PRO A 664 0.58 4.59 -26.15
N ASP A 665 -0.48 5.35 -25.86
CA ASP A 665 -0.69 6.74 -26.26
C ASP A 665 -0.70 7.66 -25.03
N ALA A 666 -0.64 8.98 -25.26
CA ALA A 666 -0.71 9.96 -24.19
C ALA A 666 -2.12 9.96 -23.57
N LEU A 667 -2.21 10.07 -22.24
CA LEU A 667 -3.48 10.00 -21.51
C LEU A 667 -4.53 10.98 -22.08
N GLY A 668 -4.15 12.23 -22.31
CA GLY A 668 -5.07 13.24 -22.88
C GLY A 668 -5.65 12.85 -24.24
N SER A 669 -4.85 12.27 -25.16
CA SER A 669 -5.37 11.84 -26.47
C SER A 669 -6.33 10.66 -26.39
N GLN A 670 -6.18 9.78 -25.39
CA GLN A 670 -7.11 8.67 -25.19
C GLN A 670 -8.42 9.15 -24.55
N LEU A 671 -8.35 10.12 -23.63
CA LEU A 671 -9.55 10.72 -23.01
C LEU A 671 -10.39 11.52 -24.01
N GLU A 672 -9.78 12.13 -25.02
CA GLU A 672 -10.53 12.77 -26.12
C GLU A 672 -11.44 11.80 -26.88
N SER A 673 -11.11 10.49 -26.90
CA SER A 673 -11.91 9.49 -27.64
C SER A 673 -13.20 9.07 -26.93
N ILE A 674 -13.31 9.31 -25.62
CA ILE A 674 -14.50 9.01 -24.80
C ILE A 674 -15.34 10.25 -24.48
N ARG A 675 -14.90 11.45 -24.90
CA ARG A 675 -15.58 12.71 -24.58
C ARG A 675 -16.97 12.77 -25.21
N VAL A 676 -17.97 13.17 -24.41
CA VAL A 676 -19.34 13.37 -24.88
C VAL A 676 -19.71 14.85 -24.83
N ASP A 677 -19.72 15.50 -26.00
CA ASP A 677 -19.91 16.96 -26.12
C ASP A 677 -21.35 17.43 -25.83
N GLU A 678 -22.36 16.57 -26.03
CA GLU A 678 -23.78 16.90 -25.81
C GLU A 678 -24.39 16.03 -24.72
N MET A 679 -24.78 16.65 -23.61
CA MET A 679 -25.50 15.98 -22.53
C MET A 679 -27.01 16.22 -22.62
N PRO A 680 -27.85 15.24 -22.25
CA PRO A 680 -29.30 15.42 -22.21
C PRO A 680 -29.71 16.46 -21.16
N GLY A 681 -30.81 17.16 -21.43
CA GLY A 681 -31.45 18.13 -20.53
C GLY A 681 -31.79 19.47 -21.20
N ILE A 682 -32.78 20.17 -20.65
CA ILE A 682 -33.17 21.52 -21.07
C ILE A 682 -32.60 22.53 -20.07
N PRO A 683 -31.75 23.49 -20.49
CA PRO A 683 -31.20 24.49 -19.60
C PRO A 683 -32.30 25.42 -19.09
N LEU A 684 -32.38 25.56 -17.77
CA LEU A 684 -33.28 26.50 -17.11
C LEU A 684 -32.63 27.89 -17.06
N PRO A 685 -33.42 28.97 -17.14
CA PRO A 685 -32.93 30.33 -16.94
C PRO A 685 -32.17 30.46 -15.60
N PRO A 686 -31.09 31.28 -15.56
CA PRO A 686 -30.44 31.61 -14.30
C PRO A 686 -31.46 32.22 -13.31
N ASP A 687 -31.27 31.98 -12.01
CA ASP A 687 -32.16 32.43 -10.92
C ASP A 687 -33.57 31.79 -10.86
N THR A 688 -33.78 30.65 -11.54
CA THR A 688 -35.03 29.88 -11.44
C THR A 688 -35.26 29.37 -10.02
N GLN A 689 -36.32 29.84 -9.36
CA GLN A 689 -36.71 29.41 -8.00
C GLN A 689 -37.83 28.37 -7.97
N PHE A 690 -38.77 28.44 -8.93
CA PHE A 690 -39.89 27.51 -9.01
C PHE A 690 -40.01 26.93 -10.41
N LEU A 691 -40.36 25.65 -10.47
CA LEU A 691 -40.76 24.98 -11.70
C LEU A 691 -42.26 24.71 -11.60
N SER A 692 -43.00 25.08 -12.64
CA SER A 692 -44.44 24.93 -12.74
C SER A 692 -44.84 24.16 -13.99
N MET A 693 -45.93 23.40 -13.89
CA MET A 693 -46.50 22.64 -14.98
C MET A 693 -48.02 22.82 -14.95
N ARG A 694 -48.61 23.19 -16.09
CA ARG A 694 -50.05 23.34 -16.24
C ARG A 694 -50.64 22.02 -16.77
N ILE A 695 -51.42 21.37 -15.92
CA ILE A 695 -51.93 20.02 -16.12
C ILE A 695 -53.46 19.93 -16.02
N ARG A 696 -54.04 18.92 -16.65
CA ARG A 696 -55.45 18.55 -16.52
C ARG A 696 -55.62 17.02 -16.52
N PRO A 697 -55.72 16.38 -15.34
CA PRO A 697 -55.97 14.94 -15.27
C PRO A 697 -57.42 14.62 -15.67
N SER A 698 -57.65 13.47 -16.31
CA SER A 698 -58.99 13.01 -16.71
C SER A 698 -59.89 12.66 -15.52
N GLN A 699 -59.29 12.20 -14.42
CA GLN A 699 -59.96 11.87 -13.17
C GLN A 699 -59.03 12.20 -11.99
N PRO A 700 -59.54 12.59 -10.81
CA PRO A 700 -58.71 12.80 -9.63
C PRO A 700 -58.01 11.50 -9.21
N THR A 701 -56.68 11.45 -9.34
CA THR A 701 -55.86 10.31 -8.93
C THR A 701 -55.10 10.64 -7.65
N PRO A 702 -55.70 10.45 -6.45
CA PRO A 702 -55.05 10.76 -5.18
C PRO A 702 -53.79 9.90 -4.99
N GLY A 703 -52.70 10.55 -4.61
CA GLY A 703 -51.43 9.89 -4.28
C GLY A 703 -50.34 9.91 -5.36
N ILE A 704 -50.63 10.32 -6.60
CA ILE A 704 -49.59 10.48 -7.64
C ILE A 704 -48.92 11.84 -7.50
N SER A 705 -47.62 11.86 -7.22
CA SER A 705 -46.78 13.04 -7.19
C SER A 705 -46.04 13.19 -8.52
N VAL A 706 -45.89 14.44 -8.96
CA VAL A 706 -45.04 14.82 -10.08
C VAL A 706 -43.72 15.32 -9.53
N ILE A 707 -42.63 14.76 -10.01
CA ILE A 707 -41.30 15.11 -9.57
C ILE A 707 -40.45 15.50 -10.78
N ALA A 708 -39.74 16.62 -10.67
CA ALA A 708 -38.70 16.98 -11.62
C ALA A 708 -37.32 16.49 -11.16
N ALA A 709 -36.53 16.00 -12.12
CA ALA A 709 -35.12 15.68 -11.97
C ALA A 709 -34.26 16.76 -12.63
N PHE A 710 -33.17 17.13 -11.96
CA PHE A 710 -32.28 18.23 -12.34
C PHE A 710 -30.81 17.78 -12.33
N ARG A 711 -30.01 18.36 -13.22
CA ARG A 711 -28.55 18.35 -13.16
C ARG A 711 -28.05 19.77 -12.90
N ASP A 712 -27.16 19.94 -11.93
CA ASP A 712 -26.51 21.23 -11.67
C ASP A 712 -25.28 21.47 -12.56
N VAL A 713 -24.63 22.63 -12.38
CA VAL A 713 -23.40 23.01 -13.11
C VAL A 713 -22.21 22.10 -12.85
N ASN A 714 -22.21 21.36 -11.76
CA ASN A 714 -21.14 20.43 -11.38
C ASN A 714 -21.43 18.99 -11.79
N GLY A 715 -22.50 18.77 -12.56
CA GLY A 715 -22.92 17.44 -13.00
C GLY A 715 -23.58 16.62 -11.88
N ARG A 716 -24.05 17.25 -10.81
CA ARG A 716 -24.74 16.56 -9.71
C ARG A 716 -26.22 16.40 -10.02
N TYR A 717 -26.73 15.20 -9.82
CA TYR A 717 -28.14 14.85 -10.07
C TYR A 717 -28.99 15.04 -8.81
N SER A 718 -30.19 15.59 -8.95
CA SER A 718 -31.15 15.75 -7.86
C SER A 718 -32.57 15.61 -8.37
N ALA A 719 -33.51 15.19 -7.53
CA ALA A 719 -34.94 15.20 -7.88
C ALA A 719 -35.81 15.56 -6.70
N GLY A 720 -36.90 16.28 -6.98
CA GLY A 720 -37.83 16.64 -5.93
C GLY A 720 -39.23 17.03 -6.42
N PRO A 721 -40.24 16.79 -5.56
CA PRO A 721 -41.64 16.91 -5.94
C PRO A 721 -41.98 18.36 -6.29
N ILE A 722 -42.62 18.54 -7.45
CA ILE A 722 -43.13 19.84 -7.89
C ILE A 722 -44.66 19.97 -7.73
N GLY A 723 -45.33 18.87 -7.36
CA GLY A 723 -46.76 18.86 -7.10
C GLY A 723 -47.33 17.45 -7.10
N ASN A 724 -48.65 17.34 -7.05
CA ASN A 724 -49.38 16.08 -7.17
C ASN A 724 -50.55 16.22 -8.14
N LEU A 725 -51.05 15.09 -8.64
CA LEU A 725 -52.18 15.04 -9.58
C LEU A 725 -53.54 15.17 -8.87
N GLN A 726 -53.55 15.47 -7.57
CA GLN A 726 -54.74 15.85 -6.83
C GLN A 726 -54.70 17.37 -6.65
N PRO A 727 -55.72 18.13 -7.12
CA PRO A 727 -55.79 19.56 -6.87
C PRO A 727 -56.04 19.79 -5.36
N SER A 728 -54.96 19.80 -4.58
CA SER A 728 -54.98 20.14 -3.16
C SER A 728 -53.87 21.15 -2.90
N PRO A 729 -54.14 22.25 -2.18
CA PRO A 729 -53.15 23.28 -1.92
C PRO A 729 -52.09 22.74 -0.96
N ALA A 730 -51.02 22.18 -1.51
CA ALA A 730 -49.81 21.87 -0.76
C ALA A 730 -49.09 23.20 -0.46
N SER A 731 -49.29 23.75 0.74
CA SER A 731 -48.53 24.87 1.30
C SER A 731 -48.67 26.23 0.60
N GLY A 732 -49.82 26.90 0.76
CA GLY A 732 -49.85 28.34 1.04
C GLY A 732 -49.30 29.38 0.05
N LEU A 733 -48.78 29.08 -1.14
CA LEU A 733 -48.38 30.12 -2.12
C LEU A 733 -48.76 29.80 -3.60
N SER A 734 -49.42 30.82 -4.18
CA SER A 734 -49.59 31.27 -5.59
C SER A 734 -50.23 30.43 -6.71
N PHE A 735 -50.53 29.14 -6.59
CA PHE A 735 -51.22 28.43 -7.68
C PHE A 735 -52.60 27.94 -7.25
N LYS A 736 -53.66 28.65 -7.68
CA LYS A 736 -55.06 28.29 -7.41
C LYS A 736 -55.58 27.35 -8.50
N CYS A 737 -55.83 26.09 -8.14
CA CYS A 737 -56.78 25.28 -8.89
C CYS A 737 -58.20 25.80 -8.60
N PRO A 738 -59.07 25.96 -9.62
CA PRO A 738 -60.50 26.09 -9.37
C PRO A 738 -60.99 24.84 -8.62
N GLU A 739 -61.60 25.00 -7.45
CA GLU A 739 -62.35 23.89 -6.84
C GLU A 739 -63.50 23.55 -7.78
N PRO A 740 -63.73 22.27 -8.12
CA PRO A 740 -64.93 21.90 -8.86
C PRO A 740 -66.14 22.26 -7.99
N ASP A 741 -67.03 23.09 -8.51
CA ASP A 741 -68.30 23.42 -7.85
C ASP A 741 -69.01 22.09 -7.54
N ALA A 742 -69.04 21.70 -6.26
CA ALA A 742 -69.86 20.58 -5.84
C ALA A 742 -71.31 20.96 -6.10
N PRO A 743 -72.07 20.20 -6.92
CA PRO A 743 -73.48 20.50 -7.09
C PRO A 743 -74.16 20.30 -5.73
N ASP A 744 -74.86 21.33 -5.24
CA ASP A 744 -75.76 21.27 -4.08
C ASP A 744 -76.89 20.26 -4.36
N VAL A 745 -76.62 18.97 -4.21
CA VAL A 745 -77.62 17.89 -4.30
C VAL A 745 -77.81 17.29 -2.90
N PRO A 746 -78.99 17.43 -2.29
CA PRO A 746 -79.32 16.77 -1.03
C PRO A 746 -79.30 15.23 -1.19
N PRO A 747 -78.98 14.46 -0.15
CA PRO A 747 -78.79 13.02 -0.25
C PRO A 747 -80.15 12.30 -0.25
N GLU A 748 -80.86 12.29 -1.38
CA GLU A 748 -82.04 11.44 -1.56
C GLU A 748 -82.12 10.85 -2.98
N SER A 749 -81.27 9.86 -3.25
CA SER A 749 -81.60 8.65 -4.04
C SER A 749 -80.32 7.87 -4.29
N GLY A 750 -80.28 6.60 -3.90
CA GLY A 750 -79.14 5.69 -4.05
C GLY A 750 -78.89 5.22 -5.48
N GLU A 751 -78.62 6.16 -6.39
CA GLU A 751 -78.05 5.91 -7.71
C GLU A 751 -76.91 6.91 -7.91
N SER A 752 -75.70 6.48 -7.55
CA SER A 752 -74.48 7.19 -7.92
C SER A 752 -74.26 6.99 -9.41
N ASP A 753 -74.76 7.90 -10.23
CA ASP A 753 -74.22 8.07 -11.58
C ASP A 753 -72.76 8.51 -11.42
N GLY A 754 -71.83 7.61 -11.75
CA GLY A 754 -70.40 7.75 -11.51
C GLY A 754 -69.71 8.75 -12.44
N SER A 755 -70.39 9.82 -12.85
CA SER A 755 -69.79 10.90 -13.63
C SER A 755 -68.89 11.73 -12.73
N GLN A 756 -67.67 11.24 -12.49
CA GLN A 756 -66.59 12.06 -11.94
C GLN A 756 -66.35 13.23 -12.91
N ILE A 757 -66.59 14.46 -12.45
CA ILE A 757 -66.31 15.67 -13.22
C ILE A 757 -64.79 15.73 -13.41
N ALA A 758 -64.33 15.74 -14.66
CA ALA A 758 -62.91 15.90 -14.97
C ALA A 758 -62.44 17.27 -14.43
N PRO A 759 -61.36 17.35 -13.65
CA PRO A 759 -60.87 18.61 -13.12
C PRO A 759 -60.52 19.61 -14.23
N ASP A 760 -60.68 20.89 -13.94
CA ASP A 760 -60.24 21.99 -14.81
C ASP A 760 -58.70 22.10 -14.84
N TRP A 761 -58.17 22.87 -15.79
CA TRP A 761 -56.73 23.14 -15.89
C TRP A 761 -56.16 23.70 -14.58
N CYS A 762 -55.11 23.05 -14.09
CA CYS A 762 -54.46 23.32 -12.83
C CYS A 762 -52.96 23.56 -13.04
N THR A 763 -52.41 24.62 -12.46
CA THR A 763 -50.97 24.79 -12.40
C THR A 763 -50.45 24.15 -11.12
N ILE A 764 -49.65 23.11 -11.27
CA ILE A 764 -48.82 22.59 -10.17
C ILE A 764 -47.47 23.29 -10.22
N GLY A 765 -46.84 23.50 -9.07
CA GLY A 765 -45.52 24.11 -9.03
C GLY A 765 -44.85 23.89 -7.68
N GLY A 766 -43.55 23.64 -7.74
CA GLY A 766 -42.72 23.45 -6.55
C GLY A 766 -41.43 24.25 -6.66
N SER A 767 -40.85 24.54 -5.52
CA SER A 767 -39.55 25.19 -5.49
C SER A 767 -38.50 24.22 -5.98
N VAL A 768 -37.69 24.67 -6.94
CA VAL A 768 -36.52 23.94 -7.44
C VAL A 768 -35.49 23.76 -6.32
N GLY A 769 -35.49 24.65 -5.32
CA GLY A 769 -34.66 24.55 -4.10
C GLY A 769 -35.25 23.70 -2.96
N ARG A 770 -36.52 23.26 -3.01
CA ARG A 770 -37.11 22.33 -2.01
C ARG A 770 -37.03 20.86 -2.43
N VAL A 771 -36.26 20.61 -3.47
CA VAL A 771 -35.83 19.29 -3.91
C VAL A 771 -34.88 18.71 -2.84
N SER A 772 -35.48 18.04 -1.84
CA SER A 772 -34.85 17.45 -0.64
C SER A 772 -34.20 18.45 0.35
N PHE A 773 -35.06 18.91 1.28
CA PHE A 773 -34.85 19.60 2.58
C PHE A 773 -34.54 21.12 2.58
N ASN A 774 -35.43 21.85 3.29
CA ASN A 774 -35.46 23.29 3.63
C ASN A 774 -34.28 24.15 3.17
N VAL A 775 -34.55 25.01 2.18
CA VAL A 775 -33.71 26.12 1.75
C VAL A 775 -34.53 27.40 1.81
N ASP A 776 -34.22 28.26 2.78
CA ASP A 776 -34.26 29.71 2.58
C ASP A 776 -32.83 30.11 2.16
N GLU A 777 -32.73 30.82 1.03
CA GLU A 777 -31.51 31.48 0.51
C GLU A 777 -30.34 30.61 0.01
N THR A 778 -30.41 30.11 -1.23
CA THR A 778 -29.19 29.97 -2.09
C THR A 778 -29.51 30.35 -3.53
N GLN A 779 -28.60 31.12 -4.16
CA GLN A 779 -28.67 31.53 -5.56
C GLN A 779 -28.53 30.29 -6.46
N SER A 780 -29.57 29.99 -7.22
CA SER A 780 -29.58 28.89 -8.19
C SER A 780 -28.58 29.16 -9.31
N GLY A 781 -27.47 28.42 -9.32
CA GLY A 781 -26.67 28.25 -10.55
C GLY A 781 -27.53 27.68 -11.69
N SER A 782 -27.07 27.74 -12.94
CA SER A 782 -27.82 27.23 -14.09
C SER A 782 -28.11 25.72 -13.94
N LEU A 783 -29.39 25.36 -13.80
CA LEU A 783 -29.85 23.98 -13.68
C LEU A 783 -30.32 23.46 -15.05
N ASN A 784 -30.12 22.18 -15.33
CA ASN A 784 -30.69 21.50 -16.49
C ASN A 784 -31.84 20.59 -16.05
N LEU A 785 -33.02 20.75 -16.62
CA LEU A 785 -34.18 19.89 -16.41
C LEU A 785 -34.01 18.59 -17.23
N LEU A 786 -34.04 17.45 -16.56
CA LEU A 786 -33.77 16.15 -17.18
C LEU A 786 -35.02 15.32 -17.44
N ALA A 787 -35.95 15.29 -16.48
CA ALA A 787 -37.13 14.44 -16.57
C ALA A 787 -38.23 14.87 -15.59
N PHE A 788 -39.46 14.43 -15.88
CA PHE A 788 -40.55 14.36 -14.92
C PHE A 788 -40.93 12.92 -14.62
N TRP A 789 -40.99 12.56 -13.34
CA TRP A 789 -41.48 11.27 -12.87
C TRP A 789 -42.84 11.41 -12.21
N PHE A 790 -43.75 10.50 -12.55
CA PHE A 790 -45.10 10.44 -12.03
C PHE A 790 -45.25 9.14 -11.23
N SER A 791 -45.28 9.24 -9.90
CA SER A 791 -45.26 8.06 -9.02
C SER A 791 -46.07 8.25 -7.74
N ALA A 792 -46.53 7.11 -7.16
CA ALA A 792 -47.26 7.08 -5.90
C ALA A 792 -46.29 7.13 -4.71
N LEU A 793 -46.05 8.33 -4.16
CA LEU A 793 -45.04 8.57 -3.13
C LEU A 793 -45.34 7.88 -1.77
N ASN A 794 -46.59 7.44 -1.54
CA ASN A 794 -47.06 6.88 -0.27
C ASN A 794 -46.77 5.38 -0.05
N THR A 795 -45.99 4.73 -0.92
CA THR A 795 -45.70 3.29 -0.84
C THR A 795 -44.79 2.88 0.32
N PHE A 796 -44.18 3.81 1.06
CA PHE A 796 -43.33 3.48 2.22
C PHE A 796 -44.06 3.32 3.57
N VAL A 797 -45.30 3.83 3.73
CA VAL A 797 -45.97 3.82 5.06
C VAL A 797 -47.39 3.23 5.04
N SER A 798 -48.04 3.12 3.88
CA SER A 798 -49.36 2.45 3.82
C SER A 798 -49.57 1.77 2.48
N GLY A 799 -49.60 0.43 2.49
CA GLY A 799 -49.82 -0.40 1.31
C GLY A 799 -51.06 0.01 0.51
N SER A 800 -50.82 0.73 -0.59
CA SER A 800 -51.82 1.09 -1.60
C SER A 800 -51.60 0.21 -2.83
N GLY A 801 -52.71 -0.25 -3.42
CA GLY A 801 -52.75 -1.19 -4.55
C GLY A 801 -52.27 -0.61 -5.89
N PRO A 802 -52.45 -1.34 -7.01
CA PRO A 802 -51.97 -0.93 -8.34
C PRO A 802 -52.48 0.47 -8.73
N LEU A 803 -51.64 1.21 -9.47
CA LEU A 803 -52.01 2.51 -10.02
C LEU A 803 -53.13 2.33 -11.04
N PRO A 804 -54.31 2.97 -10.88
CA PRO A 804 -55.41 2.82 -11.82
C PRO A 804 -55.04 3.45 -13.18
N PRO A 805 -55.59 2.92 -14.29
CA PRO A 805 -55.39 3.52 -15.61
C PRO A 805 -55.93 4.95 -15.62
N GLY A 806 -55.24 5.85 -16.31
CA GLY A 806 -55.59 7.26 -16.35
C GLY A 806 -54.96 8.00 -17.52
N SER A 807 -55.38 9.24 -17.71
CA SER A 807 -54.75 10.16 -18.66
C SER A 807 -54.56 11.55 -18.06
N LEU A 808 -53.50 12.23 -18.50
CA LEU A 808 -53.10 13.56 -18.08
C LEU A 808 -52.89 14.42 -19.33
N GLN A 809 -53.48 15.61 -19.38
CA GLN A 809 -53.15 16.62 -20.38
C GLN A 809 -52.17 17.63 -19.78
N ILE A 810 -51.20 18.10 -20.58
CA ILE A 810 -50.18 19.09 -20.21
C ILE A 810 -50.23 20.21 -21.25
N ASP A 811 -50.32 21.46 -20.80
CA ASP A 811 -50.40 22.67 -21.63
C ASP A 811 -49.05 23.40 -21.69
N GLU A 812 -48.40 23.60 -20.54
CA GLU A 812 -47.16 24.38 -20.47
C GLU A 812 -46.28 23.93 -19.30
N ILE A 813 -44.96 23.99 -19.51
CA ILE A 813 -43.93 23.85 -18.48
C ILE A 813 -43.18 25.18 -18.39
N SER A 814 -43.16 25.77 -17.19
CA SER A 814 -42.71 27.14 -16.97
C SER A 814 -41.77 27.25 -15.77
N ALA A 815 -40.67 27.99 -15.94
CA ALA A 815 -39.73 28.36 -14.88
C ALA A 815 -40.07 29.76 -14.33
N VAL A 816 -40.03 29.92 -13.02
CA VAL A 816 -40.30 31.19 -12.34
C VAL A 816 -39.03 31.67 -11.64
N SER A 817 -38.56 32.85 -12.04
CA SER A 817 -37.39 33.50 -11.45
C SER A 817 -37.72 34.12 -10.07
N SER A 818 -36.67 34.44 -9.30
CA SER A 818 -36.76 35.14 -8.00
C SER A 818 -37.51 36.47 -8.03
N ASP A 819 -37.54 37.15 -9.17
CA ASP A 819 -38.27 38.40 -9.40
C ASP A 819 -39.75 38.19 -9.78
N GLY A 820 -40.18 36.92 -9.86
CA GLY A 820 -41.54 36.53 -10.25
C GLY A 820 -41.77 36.44 -11.77
N THR A 821 -40.74 36.61 -12.59
CA THR A 821 -40.86 36.47 -14.05
C THR A 821 -41.08 35.00 -14.42
N VAL A 822 -42.17 34.72 -15.13
CA VAL A 822 -42.50 33.38 -15.65
C VAL A 822 -41.94 33.24 -17.07
N THR A 823 -41.11 32.24 -17.30
CA THR A 823 -40.51 31.91 -18.60
C THR A 823 -40.96 30.52 -19.02
N ALA A 824 -41.67 30.41 -20.14
CA ALA A 824 -42.06 29.13 -20.72
C ALA A 824 -40.81 28.37 -21.18
N ILE A 825 -40.63 27.16 -20.64
CA ILE A 825 -39.57 26.21 -21.00
C ILE A 825 -40.05 25.33 -22.16
N GLU A 826 -41.32 24.92 -22.10
CA GLU A 826 -41.98 24.16 -23.16
C GLU A 826 -43.46 24.56 -23.23
N SER A 827 -43.94 24.95 -24.41
CA SER A 827 -45.34 25.30 -24.68
C SER A 827 -46.05 24.30 -25.61
N PHE A 828 -45.36 23.27 -26.09
CA PHE A 828 -45.89 22.21 -26.98
C PHE A 828 -46.61 22.71 -28.25
N ASP A 829 -46.41 23.98 -28.64
CA ASP A 829 -47.02 24.59 -29.82
C ASP A 829 -46.37 24.12 -31.14
N ASP A 830 -45.09 23.77 -31.08
CA ASP A 830 -44.30 23.37 -32.24
C ASP A 830 -44.26 21.85 -32.40
N ARG A 831 -44.31 21.37 -33.65
CA ARG A 831 -44.24 19.92 -33.96
C ARG A 831 -42.96 19.25 -33.46
N GLU A 832 -41.86 20.00 -33.36
CA GLU A 832 -40.57 19.53 -32.84
C GLU A 832 -40.58 19.37 -31.30
N ALA A 833 -41.59 19.88 -30.59
CA ALA A 833 -41.75 19.63 -29.15
C ALA A 833 -41.98 18.15 -28.83
N LEU A 834 -42.64 17.41 -29.72
CA LEU A 834 -42.87 15.97 -29.56
C LEU A 834 -41.58 15.15 -29.68
N ASP A 835 -40.59 15.65 -30.41
CA ASP A 835 -39.28 14.99 -30.60
C ASP A 835 -38.30 15.34 -29.45
N ARG A 836 -38.58 16.38 -28.66
CA ARG A 836 -37.77 16.80 -27.50
C ARG A 836 -38.01 15.98 -26.24
N TRP A 837 -39.09 15.20 -26.17
CA TRP A 837 -39.45 14.42 -24.99
C TRP A 837 -39.57 12.93 -25.32
N SER A 838 -39.07 12.07 -24.44
CA SER A 838 -39.13 10.61 -24.58
C SER A 838 -39.64 9.91 -23.30
N GLY A 839 -39.83 8.59 -23.33
CA GLY A 839 -40.42 7.83 -22.22
C GLY A 839 -41.85 7.42 -22.53
N VAL A 840 -42.85 8.11 -21.98
CA VAL A 840 -44.26 7.85 -22.31
C VAL A 840 -44.66 8.56 -23.62
N PRO A 841 -45.40 7.91 -24.53
CA PRO A 841 -45.84 8.54 -25.78
C PRO A 841 -46.67 9.81 -25.52
N LEU A 842 -46.24 10.93 -26.08
CA LEU A 842 -47.00 12.17 -26.12
C LEU A 842 -47.92 12.18 -27.35
N LEU A 843 -49.21 12.35 -27.13
CA LEU A 843 -50.21 12.50 -28.18
C LEU A 843 -50.78 13.93 -28.17
N PRO A 844 -51.22 14.50 -29.29
CA PRO A 844 -51.95 15.77 -29.27
C PRO A 844 -53.19 15.67 -28.37
N ALA A 845 -53.35 16.59 -27.42
CA ALA A 845 -54.52 16.59 -26.54
C ALA A 845 -55.78 16.93 -27.33
N SER A 846 -56.90 16.32 -26.93
CA SER A 846 -58.22 16.60 -27.49
C SER A 846 -59.24 16.89 -26.39
N ASP A 847 -60.25 17.70 -26.71
CA ASP A 847 -61.36 17.97 -25.81
C ASP A 847 -62.38 16.80 -25.77
N GLU A 848 -63.43 16.94 -24.96
CA GLU A 848 -64.50 15.92 -24.83
C GLU A 848 -65.26 15.65 -26.14
N GLN A 849 -65.08 16.49 -27.17
CA GLN A 849 -65.67 16.33 -28.50
C GLN A 849 -64.63 15.89 -29.55
N ASP A 850 -63.46 15.40 -29.11
CA ASP A 850 -62.37 14.91 -29.95
C ASP A 850 -61.77 16.00 -30.87
N ARG A 851 -61.88 17.27 -30.46
CA ARG A 851 -61.24 18.39 -31.15
C ARG A 851 -59.85 18.64 -30.56
N PRO A 852 -58.80 18.83 -31.38
CA PRO A 852 -57.46 19.05 -30.89
C PRO A 852 -57.39 20.36 -30.10
N ILE A 853 -56.74 20.33 -28.94
CA ILE A 853 -56.43 21.51 -28.12
C ILE A 853 -55.04 22.00 -28.56
N PRO A 854 -54.92 23.16 -29.21
CA PRO A 854 -53.62 23.71 -29.61
C PRO A 854 -52.73 23.94 -28.38
N GLY A 855 -51.44 23.60 -28.47
CA GLY A 855 -50.47 23.78 -27.38
C GLY A 855 -50.55 22.75 -26.25
N ALA A 856 -51.45 21.75 -26.34
CA ALA A 856 -51.59 20.74 -25.29
C ALA A 856 -51.30 19.32 -25.79
N VAL A 857 -50.64 18.53 -24.93
CA VAL A 857 -50.33 17.11 -25.15
C VAL A 857 -51.03 16.24 -24.10
N SER A 858 -51.37 15.01 -24.47
CA SER A 858 -51.99 14.03 -23.60
C SER A 858 -51.10 12.81 -23.44
N ILE A 859 -50.98 12.37 -22.20
CA ILE A 859 -50.29 11.16 -21.76
C ILE A 859 -51.35 10.21 -21.20
N SER A 860 -51.30 8.93 -21.56
CA SER A 860 -52.19 7.90 -21.04
C SER A 860 -51.41 6.70 -20.55
N TRP A 861 -51.82 6.11 -19.43
CA TRP A 861 -51.20 4.93 -18.85
C TRP A 861 -52.22 3.86 -18.47
N GLY A 862 -51.80 2.59 -18.52
CA GLY A 862 -52.60 1.44 -18.11
C GLY A 862 -52.52 1.17 -16.60
N GLU A 863 -53.14 0.08 -16.15
CA GLU A 863 -52.94 -0.43 -14.79
C GLU A 863 -51.57 -1.12 -14.69
N PHE A 864 -50.76 -0.79 -13.67
CA PHE A 864 -49.46 -1.45 -13.44
C PHE A 864 -49.26 -1.83 -11.97
N GLU A 865 -48.81 -3.08 -11.76
CA GLU A 865 -48.43 -3.64 -10.45
C GLU A 865 -46.98 -3.23 -10.12
N GLY A 866 -46.80 -2.15 -9.36
CA GLY A 866 -45.48 -1.79 -8.83
C GLY A 866 -45.30 -0.29 -8.53
N ALA A 867 -44.28 0.04 -7.73
CA ALA A 867 -43.92 1.41 -7.34
C ALA A 867 -43.28 2.25 -8.46
N ALA A 868 -43.14 1.71 -9.68
CA ALA A 868 -42.25 2.25 -10.71
C ALA A 868 -42.75 3.53 -11.42
N GLY A 869 -44.03 3.90 -11.31
CA GLY A 869 -44.57 5.11 -11.95
C GLY A 869 -44.30 5.15 -13.47
N PHE A 870 -44.35 6.33 -14.07
CA PHE A 870 -43.92 6.56 -15.46
C PHE A 870 -43.12 7.85 -15.60
N MET A 871 -42.23 7.92 -16.60
CA MET A 871 -41.27 9.03 -16.78
C MET A 871 -41.41 9.71 -18.14
N LEU A 872 -41.21 11.02 -18.12
CA LEU A 872 -41.12 11.88 -19.29
C LEU A 872 -39.71 12.52 -19.29
N PHE A 873 -38.83 12.06 -20.17
CA PHE A 873 -37.44 12.50 -20.27
C PHE A 873 -37.29 13.65 -21.25
N ALA A 874 -36.47 14.65 -20.92
CA ALA A 874 -36.04 15.69 -21.84
C ALA A 874 -34.85 15.16 -22.68
N GLY A 875 -35.07 14.89 -23.97
CA GLY A 875 -34.10 14.35 -24.92
C GLY A 875 -34.44 12.95 -25.47
N LEU A 876 -33.80 12.58 -26.58
CA LEU A 876 -33.90 11.26 -27.23
C LEU A 876 -32.98 10.21 -26.55
N GLU A 877 -33.12 8.94 -26.94
CA GLU A 877 -32.39 7.78 -26.40
C GLU A 877 -30.92 8.08 -26.08
N THR A 878 -30.49 7.74 -24.86
CA THR A 878 -29.08 7.86 -24.45
C THR A 878 -28.22 6.93 -25.30
N PRO A 879 -27.23 7.46 -26.06
CA PRO A 879 -26.31 6.62 -26.80
C PRO A 879 -25.50 5.72 -25.85
N PRO A 880 -24.93 4.60 -26.34
CA PRO A 880 -23.96 3.84 -25.58
C PRO A 880 -22.85 4.75 -25.05
N VAL A 881 -22.44 4.56 -23.80
CA VAL A 881 -21.35 5.33 -23.20
C VAL A 881 -20.03 4.82 -23.81
N PRO A 882 -19.25 5.67 -24.50
CA PRO A 882 -17.94 5.27 -25.01
C PRO A 882 -16.98 5.05 -23.84
N VAL A 883 -16.26 3.91 -23.85
CA VAL A 883 -15.33 3.54 -22.78
C VAL A 883 -13.98 3.08 -23.32
N LEU A 884 -12.93 3.40 -22.58
CA LEU A 884 -11.62 2.77 -22.71
C LEU A 884 -11.61 1.51 -21.83
N ALA A 885 -11.22 0.37 -22.38
CA ALA A 885 -11.17 -0.87 -21.61
C ALA A 885 -9.73 -1.28 -21.28
N SER A 886 -9.49 -1.86 -20.11
CA SER A 886 -8.17 -2.40 -19.79
C SER A 886 -7.85 -3.66 -20.58
N SER A 887 -6.57 -3.88 -20.91
CA SER A 887 -6.12 -5.09 -21.60
C SER A 887 -6.56 -6.37 -20.85
N GLU A 888 -6.49 -6.37 -19.52
CA GLU A 888 -6.95 -7.48 -18.67
C GLU A 888 -8.48 -7.67 -18.73
N PHE A 889 -9.25 -6.56 -18.74
CA PHE A 889 -10.70 -6.62 -18.92
C PHE A 889 -11.06 -7.24 -20.27
N MET A 890 -10.36 -6.87 -21.34
CA MET A 890 -10.56 -7.41 -22.68
C MET A 890 -10.27 -8.91 -22.76
N GLU A 891 -9.15 -9.35 -22.17
CA GLU A 891 -8.77 -10.77 -22.13
C GLU A 891 -9.76 -11.61 -21.30
N ARG A 892 -10.19 -11.13 -20.13
CA ARG A 892 -11.16 -11.84 -19.29
C ARG A 892 -12.53 -11.89 -19.93
N SER A 893 -13.09 -10.75 -20.32
CA SER A 893 -14.45 -10.66 -20.88
C SER A 893 -14.56 -11.27 -22.29
N GLY A 894 -13.44 -11.43 -23.00
CA GLY A 894 -13.40 -11.91 -24.38
C GLY A 894 -13.95 -10.91 -25.40
N ARG A 895 -13.95 -9.62 -25.05
CA ARG A 895 -14.48 -8.51 -25.87
C ARG A 895 -13.40 -7.89 -26.77
N SER A 896 -13.84 -7.18 -27.80
CA SER A 896 -12.99 -6.49 -28.77
C SER A 896 -13.41 -5.02 -28.94
N ILE A 897 -12.50 -4.19 -29.46
CA ILE A 897 -12.80 -2.78 -29.76
C ILE A 897 -13.98 -2.71 -30.75
N GLY A 898 -14.96 -1.86 -30.46
CA GLY A 898 -16.22 -1.71 -31.19
C GLY A 898 -17.37 -2.57 -30.65
N ASP A 899 -17.14 -3.41 -29.64
CA ASP A 899 -18.22 -4.18 -29.00
C ASP A 899 -19.08 -3.28 -28.10
N VAL A 900 -20.40 -3.47 -28.20
CA VAL A 900 -21.39 -2.89 -27.28
C VAL A 900 -21.80 -3.94 -26.25
N MET A 901 -21.80 -3.57 -24.98
CA MET A 901 -22.11 -4.46 -23.86
C MET A 901 -23.09 -3.83 -22.89
N ARG A 902 -23.94 -4.67 -22.29
CA ARG A 902 -24.73 -4.29 -21.13
C ARG A 902 -23.88 -4.56 -19.89
N ALA A 903 -23.74 -3.55 -19.06
CA ALA A 903 -23.03 -3.59 -17.81
C ALA A 903 -23.95 -3.08 -16.71
N SER A 904 -23.75 -3.48 -15.47
CA SER A 904 -24.39 -2.89 -14.31
C SER A 904 -23.36 -2.12 -13.50
N LEU A 905 -23.77 -0.98 -12.94
CA LEU A 905 -23.02 -0.20 -11.96
C LEU A 905 -23.84 -0.16 -10.68
N GLU A 906 -23.35 -0.80 -9.62
CA GLU A 906 -24.15 -1.10 -8.44
C GLU A 906 -25.46 -1.84 -8.78
N ASN A 907 -26.60 -1.12 -8.80
CA ASN A 907 -27.93 -1.65 -9.15
C ASN A 907 -28.50 -1.05 -10.45
N GLU A 908 -27.75 -0.21 -11.16
CA GLU A 908 -28.20 0.51 -12.35
C GLU A 908 -27.61 -0.12 -13.63
N ASP A 909 -28.44 -0.32 -14.65
CA ASP A 909 -28.01 -0.88 -15.94
C ASP A 909 -27.49 0.20 -16.89
N LEU A 910 -26.35 -0.07 -17.52
CA LEU A 910 -25.63 0.78 -18.47
C LEU A 910 -25.39 0.03 -19.78
N ILE A 911 -25.35 0.77 -20.88
CA ILE A 911 -24.88 0.26 -22.18
C ILE A 911 -23.56 0.94 -22.50
N LEU A 912 -22.48 0.16 -22.60
CA LEU A 912 -21.12 0.63 -22.83
C LEU A 912 -20.64 0.21 -24.23
N GLU A 913 -19.89 1.07 -24.90
CA GLU A 913 -19.23 0.79 -26.18
C GLU A 913 -17.70 0.93 -26.03
N ILE A 914 -16.95 -0.12 -26.35
CA ILE A 914 -15.49 -0.10 -26.19
C ILE A 914 -14.86 0.62 -27.38
N VAL A 915 -14.31 1.81 -27.18
CA VAL A 915 -13.74 2.64 -28.27
C VAL A 915 -12.24 2.45 -28.45
N ASP A 916 -11.50 2.21 -27.37
CA ASP A 916 -10.04 2.01 -27.37
C ASP A 916 -9.57 1.26 -26.11
N VAL A 917 -8.28 0.94 -26.03
CA VAL A 917 -7.66 0.18 -24.93
C VAL A 917 -6.69 1.05 -24.13
N ILE A 918 -6.77 0.98 -22.79
CA ILE A 918 -5.86 1.67 -21.87
C ILE A 918 -5.23 0.67 -20.91
N ASP A 919 -3.90 0.69 -20.74
CA ASP A 919 -3.25 -0.34 -19.91
C ASP A 919 -3.27 0.03 -18.42
N PHE A 920 -3.09 1.30 -18.09
CA PHE A 920 -2.96 1.79 -16.72
C PHE A 920 -3.63 3.14 -16.52
N ILE A 921 -4.30 3.28 -15.39
CA ILE A 921 -4.86 4.52 -14.87
C ILE A 921 -4.53 4.60 -13.38
N PRO A 922 -4.10 5.77 -12.86
CA PRO A 922 -3.65 5.85 -11.47
C PRO A 922 -4.70 5.33 -10.49
N THR A 923 -4.25 4.86 -9.33
CA THR A 923 -5.02 4.27 -8.22
C THR A 923 -5.50 2.83 -8.40
N ILE A 924 -5.49 2.29 -9.63
CA ILE A 924 -6.01 0.95 -9.92
C ILE A 924 -4.90 -0.01 -10.36
N ASP A 925 -4.87 -1.22 -9.80
CA ASP A 925 -4.08 -2.33 -10.31
C ASP A 925 -4.90 -3.12 -11.37
N PRO A 926 -4.56 -3.04 -12.67
CA PRO A 926 -5.29 -3.76 -13.72
C PRO A 926 -5.33 -5.28 -13.54
N ASN A 927 -4.38 -5.88 -12.80
CA ASN A 927 -4.30 -7.33 -12.65
C ASN A 927 -5.29 -7.84 -11.59
N GLU A 928 -5.51 -7.07 -10.53
CA GLU A 928 -6.48 -7.37 -9.47
C GLU A 928 -7.88 -6.94 -9.90
N ASP A 929 -8.01 -5.69 -10.37
CA ASP A 929 -9.26 -5.03 -10.71
C ASP A 929 -9.29 -4.65 -12.20
N PRO A 930 -9.81 -5.53 -13.09
CA PRO A 930 -10.08 -5.16 -14.47
C PRO A 930 -10.99 -3.92 -14.50
N PHE A 931 -10.67 -2.92 -15.29
CA PHE A 931 -11.36 -1.63 -15.24
C PHE A 931 -11.74 -1.12 -16.63
N VAL A 932 -12.69 -0.20 -16.63
CA VAL A 932 -13.05 0.59 -17.81
C VAL A 932 -13.07 2.07 -17.42
N VAL A 933 -12.72 2.95 -18.36
CA VAL A 933 -12.66 4.40 -18.16
C VAL A 933 -13.67 5.07 -19.06
N ALA A 934 -14.47 5.98 -18.52
CA ALA A 934 -15.53 6.67 -19.25
C ALA A 934 -15.58 8.16 -18.89
N ASP A 935 -16.33 8.93 -19.67
CA ASP A 935 -16.69 10.30 -19.32
C ASP A 935 -17.65 10.28 -18.11
N VAL A 936 -17.28 10.99 -17.04
CA VAL A 936 -18.08 11.08 -15.80
C VAL A 936 -19.49 11.57 -16.05
N ASP A 937 -19.66 12.55 -16.94
CA ASP A 937 -20.97 13.13 -17.19
C ASP A 937 -21.86 12.16 -17.99
N ALA A 938 -21.29 11.40 -18.92
CA ALA A 938 -21.99 10.37 -19.67
C ALA A 938 -22.45 9.20 -18.79
N VAL A 939 -21.58 8.74 -17.87
CA VAL A 939 -21.92 7.69 -16.90
C VAL A 939 -23.01 8.16 -15.95
N LEU A 940 -22.85 9.33 -15.34
CA LEU A 940 -23.85 9.86 -14.41
C LEU A 940 -25.19 10.15 -15.09
N ALA A 941 -25.19 10.61 -16.34
CA ALA A 941 -26.42 10.82 -17.12
C ALA A 941 -27.18 9.53 -17.39
N THR A 942 -26.45 8.46 -17.68
CA THR A 942 -27.06 7.15 -17.99
C THR A 942 -27.48 6.43 -16.71
N ALA A 943 -26.63 6.41 -15.68
CA ALA A 943 -26.88 5.74 -14.40
C ALA A 943 -28.04 6.38 -13.63
N ASN A 944 -28.11 7.72 -13.59
CA ASN A 944 -29.20 8.43 -12.91
C ASN A 944 -30.44 8.60 -13.78
N ARG A 945 -30.53 7.96 -14.96
CA ARG A 945 -31.71 8.10 -15.81
C ARG A 945 -32.98 7.63 -15.10
N PHE A 946 -32.92 6.52 -14.38
CA PHE A 946 -34.08 5.92 -13.69
C PHE A 946 -33.98 5.99 -12.14
N GLY A 947 -32.78 6.21 -11.58
CA GLY A 947 -32.48 6.11 -10.15
C GLY A 947 -32.63 7.37 -9.28
N VAL A 948 -33.18 8.48 -9.80
CA VAL A 948 -33.16 9.80 -9.10
C VAL A 948 -33.97 9.87 -7.79
N PHE A 949 -34.66 8.79 -7.41
CA PHE A 949 -35.46 8.68 -6.17
C PHE A 949 -34.87 7.83 -5.06
N GLY A 950 -33.70 7.23 -5.29
CA GLY A 950 -32.86 6.58 -4.29
C GLY A 950 -31.58 7.37 -4.05
N ASN A 951 -30.57 6.73 -3.46
CA ASN A 951 -29.19 7.25 -3.45
C ASN A 951 -28.72 7.40 -4.91
N SER A 952 -28.99 8.54 -5.55
CA SER A 952 -28.45 8.89 -6.86
C SER A 952 -26.95 8.62 -6.89
N ILE A 953 -26.46 7.97 -7.93
CA ILE A 953 -25.02 7.76 -8.09
C ILE A 953 -24.42 9.13 -8.37
N GLN A 954 -23.46 9.55 -7.56
CA GLN A 954 -22.73 10.81 -7.71
C GLN A 954 -21.24 10.51 -7.76
N TYR A 955 -20.46 11.39 -8.36
CA TYR A 955 -19.00 11.34 -8.24
C TYR A 955 -18.62 11.34 -6.75
N ASN A 956 -17.73 10.44 -6.37
CA ASN A 956 -17.33 10.20 -4.99
C ASN A 956 -15.89 10.65 -4.70
N GLU A 957 -15.17 11.14 -5.72
CA GLU A 957 -13.82 11.64 -5.57
C GLU A 957 -13.63 13.00 -6.25
N LEU A 958 -12.77 13.81 -5.65
CA LEU A 958 -12.23 15.02 -6.28
C LEU A 958 -10.72 14.91 -6.36
N TRP A 959 -10.20 15.05 -7.56
CA TRP A 959 -8.78 15.05 -7.84
C TRP A 959 -8.37 16.49 -8.09
N ILE A 960 -7.29 16.93 -7.46
CA ILE A 960 -6.91 18.34 -7.44
C ILE A 960 -5.41 18.46 -7.76
N SER A 961 -5.06 19.36 -8.67
CA SER A 961 -3.69 19.81 -8.89
C SER A 961 -3.41 21.07 -8.06
N SER A 962 -2.27 21.11 -7.39
CA SER A 962 -1.90 22.23 -6.54
C SER A 962 -1.05 23.25 -7.30
N ALA A 963 -1.34 24.54 -7.10
CA ALA A 963 -0.57 25.64 -7.68
C ALA A 963 0.81 25.81 -7.00
N ASP A 964 0.95 25.36 -5.76
CA ASP A 964 2.19 25.37 -4.98
C ASP A 964 2.76 23.95 -4.87
N ASP A 965 4.07 23.84 -4.64
CA ASP A 965 4.73 22.53 -4.48
C ASP A 965 4.52 21.89 -3.09
N ASP A 966 3.75 22.56 -2.20
CA ASP A 966 3.40 22.08 -0.85
C ASP A 966 1.96 21.56 -0.84
N THR A 967 1.80 20.28 -1.17
CA THR A 967 0.47 19.65 -1.32
C THR A 967 -0.24 19.46 0.01
N ALA A 968 0.51 19.36 1.11
CA ALA A 968 -0.07 19.22 2.44
C ALA A 968 -0.86 20.47 2.85
N ARG A 969 -0.33 21.66 2.55
CA ARG A 969 -1.06 22.91 2.78
C ARG A 969 -2.30 23.03 1.90
N ALA A 970 -2.23 22.60 0.64
CA ALA A 970 -3.40 22.57 -0.24
C ALA A 970 -4.48 21.63 0.30
N ALA A 971 -4.09 20.42 0.75
CA ALA A 971 -5.00 19.46 1.37
C ALA A 971 -5.70 20.00 2.62
N GLU A 972 -4.97 20.70 3.51
CA GLU A 972 -5.55 21.33 4.71
C GLU A 972 -6.57 22.42 4.33
N ARG A 973 -6.25 23.26 3.33
CA ARG A 973 -7.17 24.30 2.83
C ARG A 973 -8.42 23.70 2.20
N VAL A 974 -8.26 22.64 1.40
CA VAL A 974 -9.39 21.91 0.80
C VAL A 974 -10.25 21.28 1.89
N ALA A 975 -9.66 20.63 2.89
CA ALA A 975 -10.39 20.06 4.04
C ALA A 975 -11.26 21.10 4.74
N MET A 976 -10.66 22.23 5.14
CA MET A 976 -11.39 23.32 5.80
C MET A 976 -12.52 23.88 4.92
N GLN A 977 -12.29 24.00 3.61
CA GLN A 977 -13.32 24.48 2.68
C GLN A 977 -14.48 23.49 2.56
N ILE A 978 -14.21 22.18 2.52
CA ILE A 978 -15.24 21.14 2.45
C ILE A 978 -16.02 21.07 3.77
N ASP A 979 -15.36 21.25 4.91
CA ASP A 979 -16.01 21.21 6.23
C ASP A 979 -17.03 22.33 6.44
N LEU A 980 -16.79 23.50 5.83
CA LEU A 980 -17.71 24.64 5.77
C LEU A 980 -18.91 24.39 4.85
N LEU A 981 -18.81 23.41 3.95
CA LEU A 981 -19.84 23.04 3.02
C LEU A 981 -20.64 21.82 3.54
N PRO A 982 -21.84 21.56 3.00
CA PRO A 982 -22.70 20.44 3.40
C PRO A 982 -22.22 19.07 2.87
N PHE A 983 -20.90 18.84 2.88
CA PHE A 983 -20.27 17.63 2.41
C PHE A 983 -19.49 16.95 3.55
N SER A 984 -19.37 15.63 3.44
CA SER A 984 -18.50 14.78 4.25
C SER A 984 -17.56 14.05 3.31
N TYR A 985 -16.37 13.74 3.79
CA TYR A 985 -15.39 12.93 3.08
C TYR A 985 -14.83 11.89 4.06
N LEU A 986 -14.36 10.76 3.55
CA LEU A 986 -13.74 9.73 4.38
C LEU A 986 -12.29 10.10 4.71
N ARG A 987 -11.53 10.51 3.68
CA ARG A 987 -10.11 10.82 3.81
C ARG A 987 -9.67 11.78 2.71
N ILE A 988 -8.66 12.59 3.01
CA ILE A 988 -7.91 13.34 2.01
C ILE A 988 -6.49 12.75 1.95
N VAL A 989 -6.01 12.53 0.73
CA VAL A 989 -4.68 12.01 0.43
C VAL A 989 -3.90 13.10 -0.28
N ASP A 990 -2.68 13.37 0.14
CA ASP A 990 -1.78 14.32 -0.51
C ASP A 990 -0.47 13.63 -0.95
N ARG A 991 0.08 14.14 -2.06
CA ARG A 991 1.28 13.61 -2.71
C ARG A 991 2.52 13.65 -1.82
N ASP A 992 2.78 14.78 -1.17
CA ASP A 992 4.01 14.99 -0.42
C ASP A 992 4.07 14.14 0.85
N SER A 993 2.93 13.92 1.51
CA SER A 993 2.81 12.97 2.61
C SER A 993 3.10 11.54 2.14
N ALA A 994 2.51 11.11 1.02
CA ALA A 994 2.77 9.77 0.45
C ALA A 994 4.24 9.59 0.00
N LEU A 995 4.85 10.60 -0.62
CA LEU A 995 6.28 10.61 -0.95
C LEU A 995 7.16 10.61 0.30
N GLY A 996 6.74 11.34 1.34
CA GLY A 996 7.36 11.35 2.67
C GLY A 996 7.30 9.99 3.34
N GLU A 997 6.21 9.23 3.17
CA GLU A 997 6.08 7.86 3.66
C GLU A 997 7.09 6.91 2.99
N VAL A 998 7.25 7.00 1.67
CA VAL A 998 8.29 6.22 0.96
C VAL A 998 9.69 6.65 1.36
N ALA A 999 9.93 7.96 1.49
CA ALA A 999 11.24 8.51 1.85
C ALA A 999 11.65 8.21 3.31
N SER A 1000 10.68 7.96 4.19
CA SER A 1000 10.92 7.61 5.59
C SER A 1000 10.84 6.11 5.85
N ASP A 1001 10.41 5.28 4.89
CA ASP A 1001 10.37 3.82 5.06
C ASP A 1001 11.80 3.25 5.23
N PRO A 1002 12.14 2.70 6.42
CA PRO A 1002 13.47 2.17 6.68
C PRO A 1002 13.82 0.95 5.81
N LEU A 1003 12.84 0.13 5.43
CA LEU A 1003 13.07 -1.06 4.60
C LEU A 1003 13.46 -0.67 3.18
N VAL A 1004 12.82 0.37 2.63
CA VAL A 1004 13.07 0.85 1.27
C VAL A 1004 14.36 1.67 1.20
N ARG A 1005 14.51 2.69 2.05
CA ARG A 1005 15.61 3.66 1.93
C ARG A 1005 16.92 3.20 2.58
N ALA A 1006 16.85 2.69 3.82
CA ALA A 1006 18.06 2.19 4.50
C ALA A 1006 18.42 0.77 4.06
N GLY A 1007 17.42 -0.12 3.95
CA GLY A 1007 17.64 -1.56 3.80
C GLY A 1007 18.57 -1.96 2.67
N TRP A 1008 18.35 -1.42 1.48
CA TRP A 1008 19.07 -1.79 0.26
C TRP A 1008 20.39 -1.05 0.10
N LEU A 1009 20.34 0.27 0.24
CA LEU A 1009 21.45 1.15 -0.08
C LEU A 1009 22.66 0.86 0.81
N VAL A 1010 22.43 0.60 2.10
CA VAL A 1010 23.51 0.33 3.05
C VAL A 1010 24.04 -1.08 2.88
N LEU A 1011 23.16 -2.07 2.66
CA LEU A 1011 23.60 -3.43 2.38
C LEU A 1011 24.46 -3.46 1.11
N LEU A 1012 24.05 -2.78 0.05
CA LEU A 1012 24.78 -2.65 -1.21
C LEU A 1012 26.07 -1.85 -1.04
N ALA A 1013 26.08 -0.79 -0.24
CA ALA A 1013 27.29 -0.03 0.07
C ALA A 1013 28.29 -0.86 0.88
N LEU A 1014 27.84 -1.63 1.88
CA LEU A 1014 28.65 -2.56 2.66
C LEU A 1014 29.19 -3.70 1.78
N ALA A 1015 28.35 -4.24 0.91
CA ALA A 1015 28.69 -5.24 -0.10
C ALA A 1015 29.79 -4.72 -1.04
N TYR A 1016 29.60 -3.52 -1.59
CA TYR A 1016 30.55 -2.89 -2.48
C TYR A 1016 31.86 -2.55 -1.75
N ALA A 1017 31.81 -1.91 -0.58
CA ALA A 1017 32.97 -1.54 0.23
C ALA A 1017 33.80 -2.77 0.61
N THR A 1018 33.12 -3.87 0.98
CA THR A 1018 33.73 -5.18 1.17
C THR A 1018 34.49 -5.62 -0.06
N VAL A 1019 33.79 -5.73 -1.20
CA VAL A 1019 34.36 -6.32 -2.41
C VAL A 1019 35.50 -5.45 -2.93
N LEU A 1020 35.37 -4.13 -2.79
CA LEU A 1020 36.42 -3.15 -3.07
C LEU A 1020 37.65 -3.36 -2.16
N LEU A 1021 37.47 -3.48 -0.84
CA LEU A 1021 38.56 -3.66 0.12
C LEU A 1021 39.27 -5.01 -0.08
N VAL A 1022 38.48 -6.05 -0.27
CA VAL A 1022 38.94 -7.41 -0.59
C VAL A 1022 39.76 -7.39 -1.90
N SER A 1023 39.25 -6.75 -2.95
CA SER A 1023 39.96 -6.60 -4.21
C SER A 1023 41.22 -5.74 -4.08
N ALA A 1024 41.20 -4.69 -3.25
CA ALA A 1024 42.38 -3.87 -2.95
C ALA A 1024 43.50 -4.71 -2.31
N VAL A 1025 43.17 -5.47 -1.26
CA VAL A 1025 44.13 -6.36 -0.57
C VAL A 1025 44.59 -7.47 -1.52
N GLY A 1026 43.69 -8.07 -2.28
CA GLY A 1026 44.00 -9.13 -3.26
C GLY A 1026 44.96 -8.65 -4.34
N PHE A 1027 44.71 -7.46 -4.87
CA PHE A 1027 45.55 -6.84 -5.88
C PHE A 1027 46.92 -6.44 -5.31
N LEU A 1028 46.99 -5.93 -4.07
CA LEU A 1028 48.26 -5.66 -3.38
C LEU A 1028 49.11 -6.93 -3.20
N VAL A 1029 48.51 -8.02 -2.70
CA VAL A 1029 49.19 -9.30 -2.52
C VAL A 1029 49.65 -9.87 -3.85
N HIS A 1030 48.77 -9.88 -4.85
CA HIS A 1030 49.11 -10.37 -6.17
C HIS A 1030 50.22 -9.53 -6.80
N SER A 1031 50.15 -8.20 -6.69
CA SER A 1031 51.19 -7.28 -7.13
C SER A 1031 52.55 -7.67 -6.56
N GLN A 1032 52.62 -7.92 -5.24
CA GLN A 1032 53.83 -8.34 -4.55
C GLN A 1032 54.37 -9.67 -5.13
N VAL A 1033 53.53 -10.70 -5.24
CA VAL A 1033 53.91 -12.03 -5.74
C VAL A 1033 54.32 -11.98 -7.23
N SER A 1034 53.57 -11.24 -8.05
CA SER A 1034 53.85 -11.04 -9.47
C SER A 1034 55.17 -10.29 -9.68
N PHE A 1035 55.44 -9.29 -8.84
CA PHE A 1035 56.68 -8.55 -8.87
C PHE A 1035 57.87 -9.45 -8.53
N ASP A 1036 57.76 -10.26 -7.48
CA ASP A 1036 58.83 -11.20 -7.09
C ASP A 1036 59.11 -12.24 -8.20
N ALA A 1037 58.06 -12.73 -8.87
CA ALA A 1037 58.19 -13.65 -10.00
C ALA A 1037 58.86 -13.03 -11.25
N ARG A 1038 58.67 -11.71 -11.48
CA ARG A 1038 59.18 -10.99 -12.67
C ARG A 1038 60.41 -10.13 -12.41
N LYS A 1039 60.97 -10.17 -11.20
CA LYS A 1039 62.12 -9.34 -10.82
C LYS A 1039 63.35 -9.57 -11.71
N SER A 1040 63.57 -10.81 -12.15
CA SER A 1040 64.65 -11.18 -13.08
C SER A 1040 64.43 -10.63 -14.50
N GLU A 1041 63.18 -10.65 -14.98
CA GLU A 1041 62.79 -10.07 -16.28
C GLU A 1041 63.00 -8.56 -16.29
N PHE A 1042 62.58 -7.85 -15.23
CA PHE A 1042 62.81 -6.41 -15.10
C PHE A 1042 64.30 -6.07 -15.00
N ALA A 1043 65.08 -6.87 -14.29
CA ALA A 1043 66.53 -6.71 -14.24
C ALA A 1043 67.16 -6.91 -15.64
N LEU A 1044 66.73 -7.95 -16.38
CA LEU A 1044 67.20 -8.22 -17.75
C LEU A 1044 66.85 -7.08 -18.72
N LEU A 1045 65.60 -6.61 -18.72
CA LEU A 1045 65.15 -5.49 -19.54
C LEU A 1045 65.97 -4.21 -19.26
N ARG A 1046 66.28 -3.98 -17.98
CA ARG A 1046 67.14 -2.86 -17.57
C ARG A 1046 68.60 -3.04 -18.00
N THR A 1047 69.12 -4.28 -18.04
CA THR A 1047 70.45 -4.55 -18.61
C THR A 1047 70.52 -4.41 -20.13
N ILE A 1048 69.42 -4.66 -20.84
CA ILE A 1048 69.31 -4.48 -22.30
C ILE A 1048 69.21 -2.99 -22.68
N GLY A 1049 69.01 -2.10 -21.71
CA GLY A 1049 69.10 -0.64 -21.90
C GLY A 1049 67.79 0.12 -21.68
N LEU A 1050 66.72 -0.51 -21.19
CA LEU A 1050 65.50 0.23 -20.84
C LEU A 1050 65.75 1.18 -19.66
N SER A 1051 65.32 2.44 -19.83
CA SER A 1051 65.33 3.42 -18.74
C SER A 1051 64.29 3.07 -17.67
N MET A 1052 64.51 3.54 -16.44
CA MET A 1052 63.55 3.32 -15.33
C MET A 1052 62.17 3.90 -15.66
N ARG A 1053 62.10 5.05 -16.34
CA ARG A 1053 60.83 5.66 -16.76
C ARG A 1053 60.08 4.79 -17.77
N GLN A 1054 60.79 4.18 -18.72
CA GLN A 1054 60.19 3.25 -19.69
C GLN A 1054 59.69 1.97 -19.02
N LEU A 1055 60.45 1.42 -18.07
CA LEU A 1055 60.05 0.22 -17.33
C LEU A 1055 58.82 0.47 -16.44
N LEU A 1056 58.78 1.61 -15.73
CA LEU A 1056 57.60 2.03 -14.97
C LEU A 1056 56.40 2.26 -15.89
N SER A 1057 56.58 2.94 -17.03
CA SER A 1057 55.49 3.18 -18.00
C SER A 1057 54.93 1.89 -18.60
N LEU A 1058 55.78 0.87 -18.83
CA LEU A 1058 55.37 -0.44 -19.28
C LEU A 1058 54.44 -1.10 -18.26
N VAL A 1059 54.79 -1.05 -16.98
CA VAL A 1059 53.99 -1.63 -15.90
C VAL A 1059 52.66 -0.89 -15.75
N VAL A 1060 52.67 0.45 -15.77
CA VAL A 1060 51.42 1.24 -15.71
C VAL A 1060 50.50 0.88 -16.87
N LEU A 1061 51.04 0.83 -18.08
CA LEU A 1061 50.26 0.56 -19.29
C LEU A 1061 49.68 -0.87 -19.28
N GLU A 1062 50.49 -1.85 -18.86
CA GLU A 1062 50.07 -3.24 -18.71
C GLU A 1062 48.88 -3.32 -17.74
N GLN A 1063 49.01 -2.74 -16.54
CA GLN A 1063 47.97 -2.74 -15.53
C GLN A 1063 46.72 -1.94 -15.95
N ALA A 1064 46.89 -0.76 -16.56
CA ALA A 1064 45.78 0.07 -17.03
C ALA A 1064 44.94 -0.66 -18.09
N LEU A 1065 45.58 -1.40 -18.99
CA LEU A 1065 44.88 -2.21 -20.00
C LEU A 1065 44.11 -3.37 -19.37
N VAL A 1066 44.71 -4.09 -18.41
CA VAL A 1066 44.05 -5.18 -17.68
C VAL A 1066 42.80 -4.65 -16.97
N LEU A 1067 42.98 -3.59 -16.18
CA LEU A 1067 41.96 -3.01 -15.33
C LEU A 1067 40.87 -2.35 -16.15
N GLY A 1068 41.21 -1.59 -17.20
CA GLY A 1068 40.23 -0.95 -18.08
C GLY A 1068 39.33 -1.96 -18.77
N VAL A 1069 39.90 -3.06 -19.28
CA VAL A 1069 39.12 -4.17 -19.84
C VAL A 1069 38.24 -4.84 -18.78
N ALA A 1070 38.80 -5.15 -17.60
CA ALA A 1070 38.06 -5.80 -16.52
C ALA A 1070 36.88 -4.93 -16.05
N ILE A 1071 37.09 -3.63 -15.90
CA ILE A 1071 36.06 -2.65 -15.54
C ILE A 1071 35.00 -2.57 -16.62
N GLY A 1072 35.37 -2.47 -17.90
CA GLY A 1072 34.41 -2.41 -19.00
C GLY A 1072 33.51 -3.65 -19.07
N ILE A 1073 34.09 -4.84 -18.88
CA ILE A 1073 33.32 -6.10 -18.77
C ILE A 1073 32.42 -6.06 -17.53
N GLY A 1074 32.93 -5.62 -16.39
CA GLY A 1074 32.17 -5.49 -15.15
C GLY A 1074 30.97 -4.57 -15.30
N ILE A 1075 31.15 -3.38 -15.88
CA ILE A 1075 30.06 -2.44 -16.16
C ILE A 1075 28.98 -3.11 -17.01
N PHE A 1076 29.37 -3.72 -18.13
CA PHE A 1076 28.44 -4.42 -19.02
C PHE A 1076 27.68 -5.55 -18.30
N MET A 1077 28.35 -6.33 -17.46
CA MET A 1077 27.71 -7.40 -16.71
C MET A 1077 26.76 -6.88 -15.62
N GLY A 1078 27.15 -5.82 -14.91
CA GLY A 1078 26.35 -5.19 -13.87
C GLY A 1078 25.08 -4.57 -14.42
N THR A 1079 25.14 -3.87 -15.55
CA THR A 1079 23.96 -3.30 -16.21
C THR A 1079 23.00 -4.41 -16.67
N ARG A 1080 23.52 -5.44 -17.35
CA ARG A 1080 22.69 -6.57 -17.81
C ARG A 1080 22.06 -7.36 -16.68
N LEU A 1081 22.79 -7.55 -15.58
CA LEU A 1081 22.22 -8.17 -14.39
C LEU A 1081 21.08 -7.34 -13.81
N GLY A 1082 21.27 -6.01 -13.68
CA GLY A 1082 20.24 -5.09 -13.20
C GLY A 1082 18.98 -5.14 -14.05
N GLU A 1083 19.11 -4.91 -15.37
CA GLU A 1083 17.99 -4.94 -16.33
C GLU A 1083 17.21 -6.26 -16.30
N THR A 1084 17.90 -7.39 -16.17
CA THR A 1084 17.25 -8.70 -16.21
C THR A 1084 16.59 -9.05 -14.87
N MET A 1085 17.14 -8.61 -13.74
CA MET A 1085 16.66 -9.04 -12.42
C MET A 1085 15.61 -8.11 -11.80
N LEU A 1086 15.70 -6.81 -12.07
CA LEU A 1086 14.83 -5.79 -11.45
C LEU A 1086 13.33 -6.14 -11.51
N PRO A 1087 12.75 -6.53 -12.67
CA PRO A 1087 11.32 -6.84 -12.75
C PRO A 1087 10.86 -8.01 -11.88
N PHE A 1088 11.75 -8.97 -11.57
CA PHE A 1088 11.40 -10.16 -10.79
C PHE A 1088 11.54 -9.95 -9.28
N LEU A 1089 12.31 -8.93 -8.88
CA LEU A 1089 12.61 -8.65 -7.48
C LEU A 1089 11.57 -7.77 -6.81
N SER A 1090 10.73 -7.15 -7.62
CA SER A 1090 9.69 -6.25 -7.16
C SER A 1090 8.31 -6.89 -7.10
N ASN A 1091 8.07 -7.98 -7.86
CA ASN A 1091 6.76 -8.64 -7.90
C ASN A 1091 6.42 -9.25 -6.53
N SER A 1092 5.40 -8.67 -5.90
CA SER A 1092 4.83 -9.02 -4.60
C SER A 1092 4.08 -10.35 -4.68
N GLY A 1093 4.79 -11.48 -4.72
CA GLY A 1093 4.27 -12.78 -4.27
C GLY A 1093 3.27 -13.49 -5.18
N GLU A 1094 2.27 -12.79 -5.69
CA GLU A 1094 1.12 -13.33 -6.42
C GLU A 1094 1.39 -13.57 -7.91
N GLY A 1095 2.63 -13.33 -8.37
CA GLY A 1095 2.91 -13.31 -9.82
C GLY A 1095 2.31 -12.10 -10.54
N VAL A 1096 1.68 -11.19 -9.78
CA VAL A 1096 1.18 -9.89 -10.24
C VAL A 1096 2.38 -8.98 -10.56
N ARG A 1097 2.31 -8.32 -11.71
CA ARG A 1097 3.34 -7.38 -12.16
C ARG A 1097 3.28 -6.14 -11.29
N VAL A 1098 4.43 -5.62 -10.86
CA VAL A 1098 4.44 -4.33 -10.16
C VAL A 1098 3.82 -3.23 -10.99
N VAL A 1099 2.86 -2.54 -10.38
CA VAL A 1099 2.17 -1.38 -10.94
C VAL A 1099 2.66 -0.12 -10.22
N PRO A 1100 3.11 0.92 -10.96
CA PRO A 1100 3.36 0.93 -12.40
C PRO A 1100 4.65 0.14 -12.76
N PRO A 1101 4.83 -0.27 -14.04
CA PRO A 1101 6.00 -1.08 -14.45
C PRO A 1101 7.35 -0.43 -14.10
N ILE A 1102 8.36 -1.22 -13.71
CA ILE A 1102 9.66 -0.67 -13.32
C ILE A 1102 10.40 -0.01 -14.50
N LEU A 1103 10.87 1.23 -14.29
CA LEU A 1103 11.83 1.89 -15.15
C LEU A 1103 13.24 1.85 -14.56
N VAL A 1104 14.18 1.23 -15.29
CA VAL A 1104 15.59 1.19 -14.90
C VAL A 1104 16.16 2.61 -14.85
N ALA A 1105 16.57 3.05 -13.66
CA ALA A 1105 17.13 4.38 -13.42
C ALA A 1105 18.59 4.27 -12.98
N MET A 1106 19.43 5.15 -13.51
CA MET A 1106 20.85 5.20 -13.18
C MET A 1106 21.19 6.48 -12.42
N ASP A 1107 21.58 6.36 -11.16
CA ASP A 1107 22.14 7.48 -10.40
C ASP A 1107 23.60 7.70 -10.79
N TRP A 1108 23.81 8.69 -11.65
CA TRP A 1108 25.13 9.10 -12.11
C TRP A 1108 26.04 9.58 -10.97
N SER A 1109 25.48 10.09 -9.87
CA SER A 1109 26.26 10.57 -8.73
C SER A 1109 26.84 9.40 -7.93
N SER A 1110 26.02 8.43 -7.52
CA SER A 1110 26.46 7.19 -6.86
C SER A 1110 27.39 6.37 -7.77
N PHE A 1111 27.10 6.30 -9.07
CA PHE A 1111 28.01 5.71 -10.05
C PHE A 1111 29.37 6.43 -10.06
N GLY A 1112 29.39 7.77 -10.11
CA GLY A 1112 30.62 8.55 -10.04
C GLY A 1112 31.43 8.27 -8.78
N ILE A 1113 30.79 8.25 -7.60
CA ILE A 1113 31.44 8.01 -6.30
C ILE A 1113 32.03 6.60 -6.24
N THR A 1114 31.26 5.58 -6.63
CA THR A 1114 31.73 4.18 -6.61
C THR A 1114 32.96 3.99 -7.50
N PHE A 1115 32.95 4.53 -8.72
CA PHE A 1115 34.10 4.47 -9.62
C PHE A 1115 35.27 5.36 -9.20
N ALA A 1116 35.02 6.48 -8.52
CA ALA A 1116 36.07 7.29 -7.92
C ALA A 1116 36.80 6.53 -6.79
N LEU A 1117 36.06 5.81 -5.93
CA LEU A 1117 36.63 4.95 -4.90
C LEU A 1117 37.44 3.79 -5.50
N LEU A 1118 36.91 3.13 -6.53
CA LEU A 1118 37.63 2.08 -7.27
C LEU A 1118 38.90 2.63 -7.92
N GLY A 1119 38.81 3.80 -8.56
CA GLY A 1119 39.95 4.51 -9.13
C GLY A 1119 41.00 4.85 -8.09
N GLY A 1120 40.58 5.33 -6.91
CA GLY A 1120 41.46 5.62 -5.77
C GLY A 1120 42.22 4.38 -5.30
N VAL A 1121 41.54 3.24 -5.14
CA VAL A 1121 42.18 1.96 -4.83
C VAL A 1121 43.20 1.57 -5.90
N ILE A 1122 42.81 1.64 -7.18
CA ILE A 1122 43.70 1.33 -8.30
C ILE A 1122 44.95 2.22 -8.27
N LEU A 1123 44.81 3.51 -8.01
CA LEU A 1123 45.93 4.45 -7.89
C LEU A 1123 46.86 4.10 -6.73
N VAL A 1124 46.32 3.78 -5.56
CA VAL A 1124 47.12 3.37 -4.38
C VAL A 1124 47.92 2.11 -4.69
N VAL A 1125 47.29 1.10 -5.29
CA VAL A 1125 48.00 -0.14 -5.61
C VAL A 1125 49.00 0.07 -6.75
N MET A 1126 48.66 0.87 -7.76
CA MET A 1126 49.59 1.26 -8.81
C MET A 1126 50.82 1.95 -8.20
N ALA A 1127 50.64 2.89 -7.27
CA ALA A 1127 51.73 3.54 -6.58
C ALA A 1127 52.60 2.53 -5.80
N ALA A 1128 51.99 1.57 -5.10
CA ALA A 1128 52.71 0.51 -4.39
C ALA A 1128 53.56 -0.35 -5.35
N ILE A 1129 53.01 -0.73 -6.51
CA ILE A 1129 53.75 -1.45 -7.57
C ILE A 1129 54.95 -0.62 -8.04
N LEU A 1130 54.73 0.66 -8.37
CA LEU A 1130 55.77 1.54 -8.89
C LEU A 1130 56.89 1.76 -7.88
N ILE A 1131 56.55 1.90 -6.59
CA ILE A 1131 57.54 2.02 -5.51
C ILE A 1131 58.39 0.74 -5.41
N ASN A 1132 57.75 -0.44 -5.49
CA ASN A 1132 58.47 -1.73 -5.44
C ASN A 1132 59.42 -1.89 -6.63
N VAL A 1133 58.96 -1.53 -7.84
CA VAL A 1133 59.78 -1.56 -9.07
C VAL A 1133 60.92 -0.55 -9.02
N TYR A 1134 60.66 0.66 -8.52
CA TYR A 1134 61.68 1.70 -8.41
C TYR A 1134 62.83 1.30 -7.47
N ARG A 1135 62.53 0.57 -6.39
CA ARG A 1135 63.52 0.10 -5.40
C ARG A 1135 64.38 -1.08 -5.87
N VAL A 1136 64.21 -1.58 -7.09
CA VAL A 1136 65.02 -2.71 -7.60
C VAL A 1136 66.47 -2.29 -7.87
N SER A 1137 67.40 -2.90 -7.13
CA SER A 1137 68.84 -2.84 -7.41
C SER A 1137 69.27 -3.95 -8.39
N ILE A 1138 69.77 -3.54 -9.56
CA ILE A 1138 70.21 -4.47 -10.63
C ILE A 1138 71.30 -5.43 -10.11
N GLN A 1139 72.24 -4.91 -9.32
CA GLN A 1139 73.41 -5.65 -8.83
C GLN A 1139 73.06 -6.80 -7.88
N THR A 1140 71.96 -6.68 -7.13
CA THR A 1140 71.55 -7.70 -6.15
C THR A 1140 70.79 -8.84 -6.81
N VAL A 1141 70.06 -8.57 -7.89
CA VAL A 1141 69.22 -9.56 -8.58
C VAL A 1141 70.06 -10.46 -9.49
N LEU A 1142 71.04 -9.90 -10.21
CA LEU A 1142 71.89 -10.68 -11.12
C LEU A 1142 72.86 -11.64 -10.38
N ARG A 1143 73.22 -11.33 -9.13
CA ARG A 1143 74.07 -12.19 -8.28
C ARG A 1143 73.34 -13.38 -7.65
N ILE A 1144 72.01 -13.42 -7.69
CA ILE A 1144 71.22 -14.53 -7.11
C ILE A 1144 71.34 -15.81 -7.96
N GLY A 1145 71.68 -15.70 -9.25
CA GLY A 1145 71.95 -16.87 -10.10
C GLY A 1145 73.27 -17.59 -9.81
N GLU A 1146 74.13 -17.05 -8.94
CA GLU A 1146 75.43 -17.64 -8.56
C GLU A 1146 75.39 -18.46 -7.25
N ARG A 1147 74.21 -18.67 -6.63
CA ARG A 1147 74.07 -19.40 -5.35
C ARG A 1147 73.32 -20.71 -5.44
#